data_AF-A0A0V1NX79-F1
#
_entry.id   AF-A0A0V1NX79-F1
#
_cell.length_a   1.000
_cell.length_b   1.000
_cell.length_c   1.000
_cell.angle_alpha   90.00
_cell.angle_beta   90.00
_cell.angle_gamma   90.00
#
_symmetry.space_group_name_H-M   'P 1'
#
loop_
_entity.id
_entity.type
_entity.pdbx_description
1 polymer ?
#
loop_
_entity_poly.entity_id
_entity_poly.type
_entity_poly.pdbx_seq_one_letter_code
_entity_poly.pdbx_strand_id
1 'polypeptide(L)'
;MTIFLILYETAKNCGLVFGVAVLTFYLIKILCTLLAESGSVHATTAQLKGHHWTLVDAFDAGYYCNVCNDSIYHGLECDYCGIVTDVSCMKKAEQSISCKSVAGVNKLEHLWVPGNLPLSSVCCVCFQNCGVGFGLNNLRCSWCQRTAHDACRHRISPNCDLSTIHNLSDNLHSWSPVVVFANRFSGSGEGYLVLKAFRRVLNPIQVCDLSRQSPKLGLELLNKIKDISKMVVLVAGGDGTVGWVFSAIEEISWPENRRPTVAVLPLGTGNDLSRVLGWGDGHSGIVDAAGILQQLSQATPVKLDRWLVSVTSPTKLGMKWSKSEYKMNNYLSVGVDALVTLNFHNRRHSLPRVLSGRFMNKFLFFTYGTKDVLERMCRNLHLHVELQLDDKPVELPELEGVVVLNIPCWGAGVKPWQMGKGGPPQLIDDGLLEVGLSEPYRIGQAKKVQIRIKDCSLPMQVDGEPWRQESRMAKVNCVYLSSEAYLVCLIHAYANEREEVMGLLIGYTDEQTGCCHVTNTVQLKRLVKRSDRVEMTPETLSEAITYADNLNAVNDSLDESVRKKPVRVIGWYHSHPHITVYPSGVDNHTQCEYQNALDPMWIGIIFSVYNTDERSGIGRLNYLAFQSFENGHYSVPVMIVPKLEPAIDSILSERIGALTELCFAEESDAFEKAVQSFNFDDNLQQLKTLAYSHNVSTYTTNVCSAIRGFVHPLLAYLTDRSRHSNYNLVVDALSKSSNDDSSV
;
A
#
# COMPACT_ATOMS: atom_id res chain seq x y z
N MET A 1 -15.39 13.00 -2.14
CA MET A 1 -16.85 12.83 -2.28
C MET A 1 -17.56 12.59 -0.94
N THR A 2 -17.09 11.67 -0.09
CA THR A 2 -17.75 11.34 1.20
C THR A 2 -17.78 12.50 2.20
N ILE A 3 -16.71 13.31 2.28
CA ILE A 3 -16.70 14.55 3.09
C ILE A 3 -17.69 15.59 2.54
N PHE A 4 -17.85 15.63 1.22
CA PHE A 4 -18.82 16.52 0.59
C PHE A 4 -20.25 16.09 0.94
N LEU A 5 -20.52 14.79 0.99
CA LEU A 5 -21.80 14.20 1.42
C LEU A 5 -22.06 14.39 2.93
N ILE A 6 -21.05 14.26 3.79
CA ILE A 6 -21.18 14.52 5.22
C ILE A 6 -21.39 16.01 5.48
N LEU A 7 -20.59 16.90 4.87
CA LEU A 7 -20.78 18.35 4.98
C LEU A 7 -22.12 18.80 4.38
N TYR A 8 -22.58 18.14 3.30
CA TYR A 8 -23.88 18.38 2.70
C TYR A 8 -25.03 17.94 3.61
N GLU A 9 -24.96 16.76 4.24
CA GLU A 9 -25.97 16.30 5.20
C GLU A 9 -25.96 17.09 6.52
N THR A 10 -24.79 17.54 7.00
CA THR A 10 -24.72 18.43 8.16
C THR A 10 -25.24 19.84 7.83
N ALA A 11 -25.00 20.35 6.62
CA ALA A 11 -25.55 21.62 6.13
C ALA A 11 -27.06 21.55 5.83
N LYS A 12 -27.58 20.35 5.53
CA LYS A 12 -29.01 20.09 5.33
C LYS A 12 -29.78 20.09 6.66
N ASN A 13 -29.14 19.67 7.75
CA ASN A 13 -29.76 19.58 9.09
C ASN A 13 -29.51 20.78 10.00
N CYS A 14 -28.44 21.55 9.78
CA CYS A 14 -28.14 22.79 10.49
C CYS A 14 -27.98 23.91 9.46
N GLY A 15 -29.02 24.73 9.30
CA GLY A 15 -29.25 25.62 8.15
C GLY A 15 -28.03 26.36 7.60
N LEU A 16 -28.12 26.69 6.30
CA LEU A 16 -27.12 27.29 5.40
C LEU A 16 -26.02 28.16 6.05
N VAL A 17 -26.36 28.96 7.06
CA VAL A 17 -25.44 29.85 7.81
C VAL A 17 -24.35 29.07 8.57
N PHE A 18 -24.68 27.92 9.19
CA PHE A 18 -23.72 27.11 9.94
C PHE A 18 -22.75 26.38 8.99
N GLY A 19 -23.28 25.84 7.88
CA GLY A 19 -22.47 25.23 6.83
C GLY A 19 -21.48 26.21 6.21
N VAL A 20 -21.92 27.45 5.93
CA VAL A 20 -21.05 28.53 5.43
C VAL A 20 -20.00 28.92 6.46
N ALA A 21 -20.37 29.12 7.74
CA ALA A 21 -19.42 29.48 8.79
C ALA A 21 -18.33 28.42 9.01
N VAL A 22 -18.68 27.13 8.98
CA VAL A 22 -17.73 26.01 9.07
C VAL A 22 -16.83 25.96 7.83
N LEU A 23 -17.38 26.12 6.63
CA LEU A 23 -16.59 26.17 5.40
C LEU A 23 -15.65 27.38 5.38
N THR A 24 -16.11 28.56 5.80
CA THR A 24 -15.28 29.76 5.90
C THR A 24 -14.18 29.58 6.94
N PHE A 25 -14.49 28.98 8.10
CA PHE A 25 -13.49 28.66 9.13
C PHE A 25 -12.40 27.72 8.61
N TYR A 26 -12.76 26.64 7.91
CA TYR A 26 -11.80 25.71 7.33
C TYR A 26 -11.04 26.29 6.14
N LEU A 27 -11.68 27.12 5.30
CA LEU A 27 -11.02 27.83 4.21
C LEU A 27 -10.03 28.88 4.73
N ILE A 28 -10.38 29.64 5.77
CA ILE A 28 -9.47 30.54 6.46
C ILE A 28 -8.32 29.73 7.08
N LYS A 29 -8.60 28.58 7.71
CA LYS A 29 -7.56 27.72 8.28
C LYS A 29 -6.60 27.20 7.20
N ILE A 30 -7.12 26.76 6.05
CA ILE A 30 -6.31 26.32 4.90
C ILE A 30 -5.50 27.49 4.35
N LEU A 31 -6.11 28.67 4.17
CA LEU A 31 -5.44 29.87 3.68
C LEU A 31 -4.35 30.35 4.65
N CYS A 32 -4.61 30.36 5.96
CA CYS A 32 -3.64 30.67 7.01
C CYS A 32 -2.53 29.63 7.08
N THR A 33 -2.81 28.34 6.84
CA THR A 33 -1.77 27.30 6.78
C THR A 33 -0.88 27.46 5.55
N LEU A 34 -1.46 27.77 4.38
CA LEU A 34 -0.73 28.08 3.15
C LEU A 34 0.07 29.39 3.26
N LEU A 35 -0.46 30.38 3.99
CA LEU A 35 0.22 31.65 4.31
C LEU A 35 1.30 31.48 5.39
N ALA A 36 1.13 30.55 6.33
CA ALA A 36 2.13 30.21 7.34
C ALA A 36 3.29 29.38 6.76
N GLU A 37 3.02 28.52 5.76
CA GLU A 37 4.07 27.85 4.97
C GLU A 37 4.89 28.85 4.14
N SER A 38 4.26 29.91 3.63
CA SER A 38 4.96 31.01 2.94
C SER A 38 5.58 32.06 3.87
N GLY A 39 5.18 32.09 5.14
CA GLY A 39 5.69 32.97 6.19
C GLY A 39 6.74 32.35 7.12
N SER A 40 7.05 31.07 6.98
CA SER A 40 8.21 30.47 7.62
C SER A 40 9.45 31.08 6.98
N VAL A 41 9.96 32.17 7.56
CA VAL A 41 11.28 32.72 7.24
C VAL A 41 12.24 31.54 7.31
N HIS A 42 12.77 31.19 6.15
CA HIS A 42 13.65 30.07 5.95
C HIS A 42 14.85 30.22 6.88
N ALA A 43 14.89 29.43 7.96
CA ALA A 43 16.16 29.08 8.59
C ALA A 43 16.88 28.13 7.62
N THR A 44 17.44 28.69 6.55
CA THR A 44 18.62 28.14 5.93
C THR A 44 19.68 28.04 7.03
N THR A 45 20.57 27.06 6.92
CA THR A 45 21.70 26.75 7.80
C THR A 45 22.67 27.93 8.09
N ALA A 46 22.34 29.15 7.67
CA ALA A 46 23.14 30.36 7.78
C ALA A 46 22.75 31.33 8.92
N GLN A 47 21.58 31.22 9.58
CA GLN A 47 21.20 32.12 10.68
C GLN A 47 21.34 31.46 12.06
N LEU A 48 22.55 31.54 12.62
CA LEU A 48 22.92 31.08 13.97
C LEU A 48 22.56 32.10 15.10
N LYS A 49 21.74 33.11 14.80
CA LYS A 49 21.31 34.18 15.71
C LYS A 49 19.87 34.62 15.39
N GLY A 50 19.07 34.87 16.43
CA GLY A 50 17.70 35.40 16.29
C GLY A 50 16.63 34.52 16.93
N HIS A 51 15.40 35.02 16.94
CA HIS A 51 14.23 34.29 17.46
C HIS A 51 13.69 33.33 16.40
N HIS A 52 13.23 32.14 16.82
CA HIS A 52 12.48 31.23 15.96
C HIS A 52 10.99 31.33 16.27
N TRP A 53 10.24 32.04 15.44
CA TRP A 53 8.84 32.36 15.65
C TRP A 53 7.90 31.27 15.14
N THR A 54 6.91 30.93 15.97
CA THR A 54 5.79 30.04 15.65
C THR A 54 4.48 30.79 15.90
N LEU A 55 3.54 30.71 14.96
CA LEU A 55 2.20 31.27 15.12
C LEU A 55 1.40 30.45 16.12
N VAL A 56 0.71 31.12 17.04
CA VAL A 56 -0.19 30.51 18.01
C VAL A 56 -1.60 31.05 17.79
N ASP A 57 -2.50 30.16 17.39
CA ASP A 57 -3.86 30.50 16.99
C ASP A 57 -4.71 31.05 18.16
N ALA A 58 -4.52 30.49 19.36
CA ALA A 58 -5.18 30.93 20.59
C ALA A 58 -4.27 30.64 21.79
N PHE A 59 -3.88 31.70 22.52
CA PHE A 59 -3.29 31.58 23.85
C PHE A 59 -4.41 31.42 24.89
N ASP A 60 -4.12 30.72 25.98
CA ASP A 60 -4.99 30.72 27.16
C ASP A 60 -5.14 32.15 27.71
N ALA A 61 -6.22 32.40 28.46
CA ALA A 61 -6.43 33.71 29.08
C ALA A 61 -5.24 34.06 30.02
N GLY A 62 -4.69 35.26 29.86
CA GLY A 62 -3.60 35.77 30.71
C GLY A 62 -2.21 35.85 30.05
N TYR A 63 -2.11 35.68 28.73
CA TYR A 63 -0.87 35.95 27.99
C TYR A 63 -0.73 37.43 27.61
N TYR A 64 0.50 37.94 27.68
CA TYR A 64 0.85 39.32 27.36
C TYR A 64 2.00 39.41 26.36
N CYS A 65 1.95 40.42 25.48
CA CYS A 65 3.02 40.68 24.53
C CYS A 65 4.28 41.19 25.23
N ASN A 66 5.42 40.51 25.06
CA ASN A 66 6.72 40.86 25.63
C ASN A 66 7.31 42.20 25.14
N VAL A 67 6.64 42.90 24.22
CA VAL A 67 7.05 44.21 23.70
C VAL A 67 6.14 45.33 24.17
N CYS A 68 4.82 45.24 23.93
CA CYS A 68 3.87 46.31 24.31
C CYS A 68 3.17 46.07 25.65
N ASN A 69 3.31 44.88 26.25
CA ASN A 69 2.67 44.47 27.50
C ASN A 69 1.13 44.47 27.46
N ASP A 70 0.54 44.45 26.25
CA ASP A 70 -0.89 44.27 26.06
C ASP A 70 -1.28 42.79 26.17
N SER A 71 -2.51 42.53 26.61
CA SER A 71 -3.06 41.17 26.64
C SER A 71 -3.26 40.68 25.22
N ILE A 72 -2.78 39.46 24.94
CA ILE A 72 -2.85 38.86 23.61
C ILE A 72 -3.58 37.52 23.67
N TYR A 73 -4.48 37.32 22.71
CA TYR A 73 -5.17 36.05 22.50
C TYR A 73 -4.58 35.30 21.30
N HIS A 74 -3.98 36.02 20.34
CA HIS A 74 -3.37 35.46 19.14
C HIS A 74 -2.05 36.17 18.86
N GLY A 75 -1.03 35.44 18.41
CA GLY A 75 0.28 36.04 18.18
C GLY A 75 1.38 35.04 17.87
N LEU A 76 2.63 35.46 18.06
CA LEU A 76 3.82 34.68 17.79
C LEU A 76 4.50 34.30 19.10
N GLU A 77 4.98 33.07 19.21
CA GLU A 77 5.83 32.60 20.30
C GLU A 77 7.20 32.18 19.76
N CYS A 78 8.27 32.53 20.45
CA CYS A 78 9.60 32.05 20.11
C CYS A 78 9.87 30.65 20.69
N ASP A 79 10.12 29.63 19.88
CA ASP A 79 10.40 28.26 20.36
C ASP A 79 11.68 28.15 21.23
N TYR A 80 12.61 29.11 21.08
CA TYR A 80 13.90 29.09 21.77
C TYR A 80 13.81 29.71 23.17
N CYS A 81 13.44 30.98 23.24
CA CYS A 81 13.38 31.74 24.50
C CYS A 81 11.95 31.92 25.04
N GLY A 82 10.93 31.49 24.31
CA GLY A 82 9.51 31.51 24.71
C GLY A 82 8.99 32.87 25.13
N ILE A 83 9.51 33.94 24.52
CA ILE A 83 8.81 35.22 24.49
C ILE A 83 7.61 35.10 23.55
N VAL A 84 6.59 35.88 23.84
CA VAL A 84 5.36 35.95 23.08
C VAL A 84 5.14 37.39 22.63
N THR A 85 4.73 37.59 21.39
CA THR A 85 4.52 38.93 20.82
C THR A 85 3.32 38.98 19.90
N ASP A 86 2.67 40.12 19.80
CA ASP A 86 1.79 40.41 18.65
C ASP A 86 2.56 40.28 17.34
N VAL A 87 1.84 39.91 16.28
CA VAL A 87 2.40 39.83 14.92
C VAL A 87 3.03 41.18 14.50
N SER A 88 2.45 42.30 14.92
CA SER A 88 2.97 43.65 14.68
C SER A 88 4.24 43.99 15.47
N CYS A 89 4.47 43.31 16.59
CA CYS A 89 5.61 43.55 17.48
C CYS A 89 6.84 42.67 17.19
N MET A 90 6.72 41.68 16.29
CA MET A 90 7.78 40.72 15.93
C MET A 90 9.13 41.40 15.63
N LYS A 91 9.14 42.37 14.70
CA LYS A 91 10.38 43.05 14.28
C LYS A 91 11.03 43.85 15.42
N LYS A 92 10.22 44.44 16.30
CA LYS A 92 10.72 45.16 17.48
C LYS A 92 11.38 44.18 18.44
N ALA A 93 10.76 43.02 18.69
CA ALA A 93 11.32 41.97 19.53
C ALA A 93 12.65 41.42 19.01
N GLU A 94 12.79 41.24 17.69
CA GLU A 94 14.06 40.83 17.06
C GLU A 94 15.21 41.82 17.30
N GLN A 95 14.90 43.10 17.49
CA GLN A 95 15.89 44.15 17.71
C GLN A 95 16.16 44.41 19.19
N SER A 96 15.14 44.27 20.05
CA SER A 96 15.21 44.71 21.45
C SER A 96 15.35 43.58 22.48
N ILE A 97 15.03 42.33 22.12
CA ILE A 97 15.04 41.19 23.05
C ILE A 97 16.06 40.15 22.58
N SER A 98 16.97 39.76 23.46
CA SER A 98 17.94 38.71 23.16
C SER A 98 17.33 37.31 23.19
N CYS A 99 17.80 36.45 22.30
CA CYS A 99 17.41 35.05 22.22
C CYS A 99 18.55 34.12 22.66
N LYS A 100 18.27 32.82 22.76
CA LYS A 100 19.29 31.78 22.97
C LYS A 100 20.34 31.83 21.87
N SER A 101 21.62 31.90 22.24
CA SER A 101 22.71 31.73 21.27
C SER A 101 22.85 30.27 20.87
N VAL A 102 23.00 30.02 19.56
CA VAL A 102 23.17 28.67 19.00
C VAL A 102 24.65 28.23 19.03
N ALA A 103 25.60 29.17 19.20
CA ALA A 103 27.04 28.86 19.29
C ALA A 103 27.83 29.84 20.18
N GLY A 104 28.98 29.37 20.71
CA GLY A 104 30.09 30.22 21.16
C GLY A 104 29.90 30.98 22.48
N VAL A 105 29.58 30.29 23.58
CA VAL A 105 29.50 30.93 24.90
C VAL A 105 30.57 30.36 25.84
N ASN A 106 31.60 31.16 26.16
CA ASN A 106 32.65 30.77 27.12
C ASN A 106 32.15 30.75 28.58
N LYS A 107 31.04 31.46 28.87
CA LYS A 107 30.42 31.56 30.20
C LYS A 107 28.91 31.78 30.06
N LEU A 108 28.11 30.80 30.49
CA LEU A 108 26.66 30.83 30.32
C LEU A 108 26.00 31.67 31.41
N GLU A 109 25.45 32.83 31.04
CA GLU A 109 24.65 33.68 31.93
C GLU A 109 23.15 33.35 31.83
N HIS A 110 22.39 33.69 32.88
CA HIS A 110 20.93 33.50 32.84
C HIS A 110 20.27 34.41 31.79
N LEU A 111 19.48 33.82 30.89
CA LEU A 111 18.62 34.54 29.94
C LEU A 111 17.21 34.68 30.52
N TRP A 112 16.96 35.75 31.28
CA TRP A 112 15.69 36.00 31.93
C TRP A 112 14.63 36.52 30.96
N VAL A 113 13.47 35.89 30.95
CA VAL A 113 12.30 36.25 30.16
C VAL A 113 11.17 36.65 31.10
N PRO A 114 10.59 37.85 30.95
CA PRO A 114 9.54 38.33 31.84
C PRO A 114 8.18 37.74 31.50
N GLY A 115 7.39 37.43 32.54
CA GLY A 115 5.98 37.08 32.44
C GLY A 115 5.66 35.77 31.74
N ASN A 116 4.37 35.59 31.42
CA ASN A 116 3.81 34.42 30.74
C ASN A 116 4.26 33.10 31.42
N LEU A 117 4.24 33.11 32.74
CA LEU A 117 4.63 32.00 33.58
C LEU A 117 3.44 31.03 33.77
N PRO A 118 3.66 29.71 33.81
CA PRO A 118 2.63 28.75 34.18
C PRO A 118 1.99 29.08 35.54
N LEU A 119 0.68 28.85 35.69
CA LEU A 119 -0.14 29.21 36.87
C LEU A 119 0.34 28.60 38.21
N SER A 120 1.24 27.63 38.18
CA SER A 120 1.83 26.95 39.34
C SER A 120 3.32 27.24 39.54
N SER A 121 3.83 28.32 38.94
CA SER A 121 5.25 28.68 39.05
C SER A 121 5.63 29.10 40.47
N VAL A 122 6.79 28.66 40.98
CA VAL A 122 7.26 28.98 42.33
C VAL A 122 8.68 29.55 42.29
N CYS A 123 8.91 30.65 43.00
CA CYS A 123 10.21 31.32 43.07
C CYS A 123 11.29 30.39 43.63
N CYS A 124 12.38 30.21 42.90
CA CYS A 124 13.51 29.38 43.34
C CYS A 124 14.30 29.93 44.55
N VAL A 125 13.99 31.14 45.03
CA VAL A 125 14.68 31.78 46.15
C VAL A 125 13.84 31.76 47.42
N CYS A 126 12.56 32.17 47.34
CA CYS A 126 11.68 32.31 48.50
C CYS A 126 10.60 31.23 48.59
N PHE A 127 10.50 30.36 47.57
CA PHE A 127 9.53 29.26 47.49
C PHE A 127 8.05 29.70 47.54
N GLN A 128 7.77 30.97 47.24
CA GLN A 128 6.41 31.50 47.09
C GLN A 128 5.98 31.54 45.61
N ASN A 129 4.67 31.57 45.37
CA ASN A 129 4.11 31.59 44.01
C ASN A 129 4.60 32.79 43.18
N CYS A 130 4.94 32.53 41.92
CA CYS A 130 5.29 33.49 40.88
C CYS A 130 4.25 33.49 39.77
N GLY A 131 4.15 34.59 39.02
CA GLY A 131 3.22 34.67 37.88
C GLY A 131 1.76 34.90 38.27
N VAL A 132 1.51 35.31 39.52
CA VAL A 132 0.18 35.71 39.99
C VAL A 132 -0.02 37.19 39.70
N GLY A 133 -1.12 37.55 39.02
CA GLY A 133 -1.48 38.93 38.69
C GLY A 133 -1.53 39.22 37.19
N PHE A 134 -1.91 40.46 36.82
CA PHE A 134 -2.03 40.90 35.42
C PHE A 134 -0.69 41.43 34.89
N GLY A 135 -0.35 41.09 33.64
CA GLY A 135 0.84 41.57 32.93
C GLY A 135 2.06 40.66 33.03
N LEU A 136 3.20 41.15 32.51
CA LEU A 136 4.47 40.42 32.49
C LEU A 136 5.21 40.46 33.84
N ASN A 137 4.61 39.86 34.87
CA ASN A 137 5.21 39.81 36.20
C ASN A 137 6.18 38.64 36.34
N ASN A 138 7.30 38.87 37.02
CA ASN A 138 8.30 37.87 37.38
C ASN A 138 9.03 37.29 36.16
N LEU A 139 10.04 36.46 36.43
CA LEU A 139 11.04 36.09 35.43
C LEU A 139 11.18 34.58 35.36
N ARG A 140 11.35 34.04 34.14
CA ARG A 140 11.79 32.67 33.88
C ARG A 140 13.10 32.68 33.11
N CYS A 141 14.09 31.93 33.57
CA CYS A 141 15.32 31.75 32.81
C CYS A 141 15.06 30.79 31.64
N SER A 142 15.37 31.20 30.41
CA SER A 142 15.24 30.35 29.22
C SER A 142 16.23 29.18 29.17
N TRP A 143 17.29 29.22 29.98
CA TRP A 143 18.26 28.14 30.08
C TRP A 143 17.85 27.16 31.18
N CYS A 144 18.04 27.50 32.45
CA CYS A 144 17.73 26.61 33.57
C CYS A 144 16.25 26.52 33.95
N GLN A 145 15.32 27.18 33.25
CA GLN A 145 13.87 27.17 33.56
C GLN A 145 13.46 27.66 34.97
N ARG A 146 14.40 28.07 35.84
CA ARG A 146 14.08 28.63 37.16
C ARG A 146 13.17 29.84 36.99
N THR A 147 12.16 29.93 37.84
CA THR A 147 11.33 31.13 37.98
C THR A 147 11.77 31.90 39.22
N ALA A 148 11.67 33.22 39.16
CA ALA A 148 12.02 34.11 40.25
C ALA A 148 11.18 35.38 40.19
N HIS A 149 10.81 35.92 41.35
CA HIS A 149 10.32 37.29 41.41
C HIS A 149 11.40 38.27 40.97
N ASP A 150 11.01 39.41 40.41
CA ASP A 150 11.92 40.47 39.98
C ASP A 150 12.85 40.91 41.12
N ALA A 151 12.29 41.08 42.32
CA ALA A 151 13.04 41.42 43.54
C ALA A 151 13.97 40.29 44.04
N CYS A 152 13.66 39.02 43.72
CA CYS A 152 14.46 37.87 44.13
C CYS A 152 15.63 37.59 43.17
N ARG A 153 15.59 38.10 41.94
CA ARG A 153 16.59 37.85 40.88
C ARG A 153 18.02 38.11 41.34
N HIS A 154 18.25 39.20 42.07
CA HIS A 154 19.60 39.61 42.49
C HIS A 154 20.26 38.64 43.49
N ARG A 155 19.48 37.75 44.11
CA ARG A 155 19.98 36.71 45.03
C ARG A 155 20.43 35.43 44.31
N ILE A 156 20.27 35.38 42.99
CA ILE A 156 20.66 34.24 42.15
C ILE A 156 22.03 34.55 41.53
N SER A 157 22.90 33.55 41.45
CA SER A 157 24.18 33.65 40.73
C SER A 157 23.98 34.24 39.32
N PRO A 158 24.85 35.14 38.85
CA PRO A 158 24.77 35.65 37.47
C PRO A 158 25.03 34.55 36.43
N ASN A 159 25.80 33.52 36.81
CA ASN A 159 26.11 32.39 35.95
C ASN A 159 25.01 31.34 36.07
N CYS A 160 24.46 30.95 34.91
CA CYS A 160 23.49 29.88 34.83
C CYS A 160 24.20 28.54 34.99
N ASP A 161 23.85 27.85 36.07
CA ASP A 161 24.34 26.52 36.39
C ASP A 161 23.59 25.40 35.64
N LEU A 162 22.57 25.75 34.83
CA LEU A 162 21.68 24.79 34.15
C LEU A 162 21.05 23.74 35.10
N SER A 163 21.07 23.98 36.41
CA SER A 163 20.80 23.00 37.47
C SER A 163 19.41 22.40 37.47
N THR A 164 18.35 23.10 37.07
CA THR A 164 17.01 22.48 36.98
C THR A 164 16.97 21.40 35.89
N ILE A 165 17.87 21.49 34.91
CA ILE A 165 18.07 20.49 33.86
C ILE A 165 19.16 19.48 34.27
N HIS A 166 20.16 19.90 35.06
CA HIS A 166 21.28 19.05 35.54
C HIS A 166 21.05 18.32 36.86
N ASN A 167 20.08 18.69 37.70
CA ASN A 167 19.67 17.94 38.91
C ASN A 167 19.00 16.60 38.56
N LEU A 168 19.00 16.25 37.27
CA LEU A 168 18.66 14.95 36.71
C LEU A 168 19.90 14.04 36.54
N SER A 169 21.11 14.51 36.82
CA SER A 169 22.28 13.65 37.01
C SER A 169 23.23 14.27 38.03
N ASP A 170 23.29 13.72 39.23
CA ASP A 170 24.29 14.09 40.23
C ASP A 170 25.70 13.86 39.63
N ASN A 171 26.53 14.92 39.67
CA ASN A 171 27.93 15.03 39.27
C ASN A 171 28.22 15.69 37.89
N LEU A 172 28.42 17.01 37.95
CA LEU A 172 28.87 17.93 36.90
C LEU A 172 30.36 17.75 36.48
N HIS A 173 30.88 16.52 36.47
CA HIS A 173 32.22 16.22 35.95
C HIS A 173 32.23 15.37 34.66
N SER A 174 31.07 14.95 34.15
CA SER A 174 30.98 14.27 32.84
C SER A 174 29.75 14.75 32.06
N TRP A 175 29.95 15.69 31.14
CA TRP A 175 28.87 16.13 30.25
C TRP A 175 28.42 14.97 29.36
N SER A 176 27.16 14.58 29.46
CA SER A 176 26.51 13.61 28.57
C SER A 176 25.37 14.31 27.81
N PRO A 177 25.58 14.83 26.59
CA PRO A 177 24.55 15.58 25.91
C PRO A 177 23.41 14.67 25.45
N VAL A 178 22.19 15.16 25.68
CA VAL A 178 20.98 14.65 25.04
C VAL A 178 20.80 15.39 23.71
N VAL A 179 20.51 14.64 22.66
CA VAL A 179 20.25 15.15 21.31
C VAL A 179 18.89 14.65 20.91
N VAL A 180 18.04 15.54 20.44
CA VAL A 180 16.65 15.24 20.10
C VAL A 180 16.48 15.30 18.60
N PHE A 181 16.10 14.19 18.01
CA PHE A 181 15.77 14.05 16.60
C PHE A 181 14.27 13.88 16.47
N ALA A 182 13.57 14.85 15.90
CA ALA A 182 12.12 14.76 15.71
C ALA A 182 11.75 14.85 14.24
N ASN A 183 10.86 13.97 13.81
CA ASN A 183 10.28 13.99 12.47
C ASN A 183 8.88 14.61 12.51
N ARG A 184 8.71 15.80 11.92
CA ARG A 184 7.43 16.55 11.89
C ARG A 184 6.27 15.76 11.31
N PHE A 185 6.54 14.87 10.36
CA PHE A 185 5.52 14.15 9.60
C PHE A 185 5.17 12.77 10.18
N SER A 186 5.80 12.38 11.30
CA SER A 186 5.46 11.11 11.96
C SER A 186 4.09 11.20 12.65
N GLY A 187 3.28 10.14 12.53
CA GLY A 187 2.04 9.98 13.29
C GLY A 187 0.92 10.96 12.94
N SER A 188 0.49 11.73 13.94
CA SER A 188 -0.51 12.80 13.90
C SER A 188 0.00 14.12 13.31
N GLY A 189 1.28 14.23 12.97
CA GLY A 189 1.89 15.49 12.53
C GLY A 189 2.30 16.41 13.69
N GLU A 190 2.27 15.92 14.93
CA GLU A 190 2.57 16.68 16.15
C GLU A 190 4.08 16.79 16.47
N GLY A 191 4.96 16.28 15.59
CA GLY A 191 6.41 16.34 15.82
C GLY A 191 6.96 17.76 16.00
N TYR A 192 6.26 18.78 15.51
CA TYR A 192 6.62 20.18 15.76
C TYR A 192 6.46 20.58 17.24
N LEU A 193 5.49 20.02 17.98
CA LEU A 193 5.31 20.28 19.42
C LEU A 193 6.50 19.74 20.21
N VAL A 194 7.04 18.59 19.79
CA VAL A 194 8.27 18.04 20.38
C VAL A 194 9.46 18.95 20.10
N LEU A 195 9.64 19.38 18.85
CA LEU A 195 10.71 20.33 18.50
C LEU A 195 10.61 21.59 19.36
N LYS A 196 9.42 22.19 19.48
CA LYS A 196 9.16 23.39 20.28
C LYS A 196 9.50 23.16 21.76
N ALA A 197 8.97 22.10 22.36
CA ALA A 197 9.17 21.79 23.77
C ALA A 197 10.66 21.56 24.11
N PHE A 198 11.38 20.79 23.29
CA PHE A 198 12.80 20.53 23.54
C PHE A 198 13.70 21.73 23.23
N ARG A 199 13.38 22.56 22.23
CA ARG A 199 14.10 23.82 21.98
C ARG A 199 13.95 24.82 23.12
N ARG A 200 12.84 24.75 23.86
CA ARG A 200 12.60 25.57 25.05
C ARG A 200 13.56 25.23 26.19
N VAL A 201 13.93 23.95 26.34
CA VAL A 201 14.76 23.49 27.47
C VAL A 201 16.23 23.23 27.08
N LEU A 202 16.51 22.69 25.89
CA LEU A 202 17.87 22.42 25.41
C LEU A 202 18.46 23.58 24.60
N ASN A 203 19.74 23.46 24.22
CA ASN A 203 20.29 24.31 23.19
C ASN A 203 19.66 23.94 21.82
N PRO A 204 19.23 24.91 21.00
CA PRO A 204 18.65 24.62 19.68
C PRO A 204 19.50 23.70 18.79
N ILE A 205 20.84 23.73 18.92
CA ILE A 205 21.73 22.85 18.15
C ILE A 205 21.55 21.35 18.50
N GLN A 206 21.07 21.05 19.71
CA GLN A 206 20.79 19.69 20.17
C GLN A 206 19.45 19.18 19.65
N VAL A 207 18.59 20.03 19.08
CA VAL A 207 17.23 19.67 18.67
C VAL A 207 17.12 19.74 17.15
N CYS A 208 17.35 18.60 16.52
CA CYS A 208 17.38 18.46 15.07
C CYS A 208 16.03 18.02 14.52
N ASP A 209 15.67 18.67 13.42
CA ASP A 209 14.44 18.42 12.70
C ASP A 209 14.72 17.54 11.49
N LEU A 210 14.35 16.27 11.60
CA LEU A 210 14.60 15.25 10.59
C LEU A 210 13.81 15.47 9.30
N SER A 211 12.80 16.35 9.31
CA SER A 211 12.08 16.74 8.09
C SER A 211 12.87 17.70 7.19
N ARG A 212 13.93 18.32 7.74
CA ARG A 212 14.75 19.33 7.06
C ARG A 212 16.19 18.89 6.81
N GLN A 213 16.72 18.03 7.66
CA GLN A 213 18.11 17.58 7.59
C GLN A 213 18.23 16.10 7.93
N SER A 214 19.25 15.44 7.35
CA SER A 214 19.52 14.04 7.65
C SER A 214 20.08 13.88 9.08
N PRO A 215 19.80 12.75 9.76
CA PRO A 215 20.34 12.46 11.09
C PRO A 215 21.87 12.40 11.07
N LYS A 216 22.47 11.96 9.96
CA LYS A 216 23.92 11.86 9.77
C LYS A 216 24.64 13.19 10.02
N LEU A 217 24.14 14.29 9.45
CA LEU A 217 24.74 15.61 9.62
C LEU A 217 24.76 16.03 11.11
N GLY A 218 23.66 15.81 11.82
CA GLY A 218 23.57 16.08 13.26
C GLY A 218 24.56 15.25 14.07
N LEU A 219 24.62 13.94 13.80
CA LEU A 219 25.53 13.01 14.48
C LEU A 219 27.00 13.32 14.22
N GLU A 220 27.38 13.70 12.99
CA GLU A 220 28.75 14.07 12.64
C GLU A 220 29.24 15.33 13.37
N LEU A 221 28.37 16.34 13.51
CA LEU A 221 28.67 17.55 14.28
C LEU A 221 28.95 17.22 15.74
N LEU A 222 28.18 16.29 16.30
CA LEU A 222 28.31 15.86 17.69
C LEU A 222 29.54 14.97 17.91
N ASN A 223 29.90 14.12 16.94
CA ASN A 223 31.11 13.29 16.99
C ASN A 223 32.40 14.14 17.06
N LYS A 224 32.39 15.37 16.51
CA LYS A 224 33.52 16.30 16.54
C LYS A 224 33.80 16.90 17.93
N ILE A 225 32.86 16.83 18.87
CA ILE A 225 33.05 17.39 20.22
C ILE A 225 33.84 16.38 21.05
N LYS A 226 35.05 16.75 21.50
CA LYS A 226 36.01 15.81 22.11
C LYS A 226 35.74 15.48 23.58
N ASP A 227 35.07 16.37 24.32
CA ASP A 227 34.88 16.26 25.78
C ASP A 227 33.61 15.50 26.20
N ILE A 228 32.98 14.77 25.27
CA ILE A 228 31.77 13.98 25.54
C ILE A 228 32.14 12.53 25.81
N SER A 229 31.84 12.05 27.02
CA SER A 229 32.06 10.66 27.43
C SER A 229 30.91 9.72 27.05
N LYS A 230 29.65 10.20 27.07
CA LYS A 230 28.46 9.43 26.68
C LYS A 230 27.44 10.33 25.98
N MET A 231 26.68 9.78 25.04
CA MET A 231 25.68 10.54 24.27
C MET A 231 24.36 9.77 24.21
N VAL A 232 23.26 10.49 24.43
CA VAL A 232 21.91 9.93 24.31
C VAL A 232 21.18 10.66 23.17
N VAL A 233 20.64 9.89 22.24
CA VAL A 233 19.82 10.40 21.14
C VAL A 233 18.36 10.02 21.39
N LEU A 234 17.52 11.01 21.68
CA LEU A 234 16.08 10.84 21.75
C LEU A 234 15.47 11.00 20.36
N VAL A 235 14.83 9.95 19.85
CA VAL A 235 14.17 9.96 18.54
C VAL A 235 12.67 10.04 18.71
N ALA A 236 12.09 11.17 18.33
CA ALA A 236 10.66 11.39 18.30
C ALA A 236 10.08 11.08 16.91
N GLY A 237 9.47 9.91 16.79
CA GLY A 237 9.00 9.37 15.51
C GLY A 237 8.32 8.02 15.66
N GLY A 238 8.02 7.39 14.52
CA GLY A 238 7.66 5.96 14.47
C GLY A 238 8.89 5.07 14.25
N ASP A 239 8.66 3.75 14.20
CA ASP A 239 9.72 2.74 14.08
C ASP A 239 10.65 2.98 12.87
N GLY A 240 10.11 3.38 11.71
CA GLY A 240 10.93 3.75 10.55
C GLY A 240 11.86 4.95 10.76
N THR A 241 11.42 5.97 11.52
CA THR A 241 12.27 7.11 11.89
C THR A 241 13.41 6.65 12.83
N VAL A 242 13.12 5.74 13.75
CA VAL A 242 14.14 5.16 14.65
C VAL A 242 15.15 4.33 13.85
N GLY A 243 14.68 3.48 12.94
CA GLY A 243 15.52 2.69 12.03
C GLY A 243 16.44 3.54 11.14
N TRP A 244 15.95 4.69 10.68
CA TRP A 244 16.76 5.66 9.93
C TRP A 244 17.92 6.21 10.78
N VAL A 245 17.65 6.56 12.04
CA VAL A 245 18.68 7.04 12.98
C VAL A 245 19.68 5.95 13.31
N PHE A 246 19.25 4.70 13.57
CA PHE A 246 20.16 3.59 13.79
C PHE A 246 21.11 3.37 12.61
N SER A 247 20.58 3.45 11.39
CA SER A 247 21.37 3.30 10.17
C SER A 247 22.40 4.42 10.02
N ALA A 248 22.02 5.67 10.33
CA ALA A 248 22.95 6.79 10.33
C ALA A 248 24.04 6.69 11.41
N ILE A 249 23.73 6.12 12.58
CA ILE A 249 24.73 5.85 13.63
C ILE A 249 25.76 4.82 13.14
N GLU A 250 25.35 3.79 12.41
CA GLU A 250 26.26 2.76 11.87
C GLU A 250 27.16 3.26 10.75
N GLU A 251 26.72 4.24 9.98
CA GLU A 251 27.53 4.84 8.91
C GLU A 251 28.69 5.70 9.43
N ILE A 252 28.65 6.10 10.70
CA ILE A 252 29.65 6.96 11.31
C ILE A 252 30.64 6.11 12.10
N SER A 253 31.94 6.37 11.92
CA SER A 253 32.97 5.79 12.77
C SER A 253 32.99 6.51 14.12
N TRP A 254 32.66 5.77 15.18
CA TRP A 254 32.64 6.27 16.55
C TRP A 254 33.93 5.87 17.27
N PRO A 255 34.55 6.77 18.04
CA PRO A 255 35.60 6.38 18.96
C PRO A 255 35.07 5.38 20.01
N GLU A 256 35.97 4.58 20.57
CA GLU A 256 35.63 3.55 21.56
C GLU A 256 34.82 4.14 22.73
N ASN A 257 33.75 3.42 23.13
CA ASN A 257 32.79 3.84 24.17
C ASN A 257 32.01 5.14 23.90
N ARG A 258 32.07 5.72 22.69
CA ARG A 258 31.35 6.95 22.32
C ARG A 258 30.15 6.76 21.38
N ARG A 259 29.80 5.50 21.07
CA ARG A 259 28.61 5.19 20.27
C ARG A 259 27.35 5.67 21.02
N PRO A 260 26.42 6.41 20.38
CA PRO A 260 25.25 6.94 21.07
C PRO A 260 24.29 5.83 21.50
N THR A 261 23.66 6.01 22.66
CA THR A 261 22.47 5.24 23.05
C THR A 261 21.23 5.92 22.50
N VAL A 262 20.24 5.15 22.05
CA VAL A 262 19.02 5.70 21.45
C VAL A 262 17.84 5.46 22.37
N ALA A 263 17.05 6.50 22.59
CA ALA A 263 15.75 6.45 23.26
C ALA A 263 14.65 6.83 22.26
N VAL A 264 13.41 6.37 22.51
CA VAL A 264 12.29 6.57 21.58
C VAL A 264 11.20 7.38 22.25
N LEU A 265 10.74 8.44 21.59
CA LEU A 265 9.48 9.11 21.91
C LEU A 265 8.44 8.67 20.85
N PRO A 266 7.47 7.81 21.21
CA PRO A 266 6.60 7.12 20.25
C PRO A 266 5.55 8.05 19.61
N LEU A 267 5.89 8.65 18.47
CA LEU A 267 4.96 9.48 17.68
C LEU A 267 4.26 8.69 16.57
N GLY A 268 4.75 7.51 16.17
CA GLY A 268 4.22 6.72 15.05
C GLY A 268 2.91 5.97 15.32
N THR A 269 2.39 5.26 14.32
CA THR A 269 1.15 4.48 14.43
C THR A 269 1.36 3.08 15.04
N GLY A 270 2.46 2.39 14.65
CA GLY A 270 2.84 1.04 15.12
C GLY A 270 3.60 1.06 16.46
N ASN A 271 4.75 1.75 16.53
CA ASN A 271 5.57 1.94 17.75
C ASN A 271 5.86 0.63 18.50
N ASP A 272 6.05 -0.47 17.78
CA ASP A 272 6.25 -1.80 18.37
C ASP A 272 7.59 -1.86 19.11
N LEU A 273 8.63 -1.24 18.55
CA LEU A 273 9.94 -1.13 19.19
C LEU A 273 9.86 -0.34 20.50
N SER A 274 9.11 0.77 20.49
CA SER A 274 8.92 1.60 21.68
C SER A 274 8.23 0.85 22.83
N ARG A 275 7.25 0.00 22.52
CA ARG A 275 6.58 -0.88 23.51
C ARG A 275 7.56 -1.86 24.15
N VAL A 276 8.38 -2.50 23.32
CA VAL A 276 9.35 -3.51 23.76
C VAL A 276 10.42 -2.88 24.64
N LEU A 277 10.89 -1.69 24.28
CA LEU A 277 11.90 -0.95 25.04
C LEU A 277 11.34 -0.21 26.27
N GLY A 278 10.04 -0.30 26.55
CA GLY A 278 9.41 0.31 27.73
C GLY A 278 9.12 1.82 27.63
N TRP A 279 9.24 2.41 26.43
CA TRP A 279 8.95 3.83 26.18
C TRP A 279 7.46 4.13 25.95
N GLY A 280 6.64 3.08 25.89
CA GLY A 280 5.19 3.19 25.80
C GLY A 280 4.65 3.02 24.39
N ASP A 281 3.35 3.23 24.28
CA ASP A 281 2.57 2.84 23.11
C ASP A 281 2.28 4.03 22.18
N GLY A 282 2.55 5.26 22.63
CA GLY A 282 2.25 6.51 21.97
C GLY A 282 2.47 7.72 22.87
N HIS A 283 2.59 8.90 22.26
CA HIS A 283 2.55 10.18 22.93
C HIS A 283 1.50 11.08 22.26
N SER A 284 0.69 11.78 23.04
CA SER A 284 -0.33 12.73 22.56
C SER A 284 -0.49 13.88 23.54
N GLY A 285 -0.76 15.08 23.03
CA GLY A 285 -1.00 16.26 23.86
C GLY A 285 0.27 17.04 24.20
N ILE A 286 0.30 17.61 25.42
CA ILE A 286 1.37 18.51 25.87
C ILE A 286 2.66 17.70 26.10
N VAL A 287 3.75 18.13 25.45
CA VAL A 287 5.06 17.50 25.58
C VAL A 287 5.77 18.01 26.84
N ASP A 288 5.84 17.17 27.89
CA ASP A 288 6.65 17.45 29.08
C ASP A 288 8.13 17.11 28.83
N ALA A 289 8.86 18.04 28.23
CA ALA A 289 10.28 17.85 27.93
C ALA A 289 11.13 17.61 29.19
N ALA A 290 10.78 18.24 30.32
CA ALA A 290 11.55 18.08 31.57
C ALA A 290 11.35 16.68 32.16
N GLY A 291 10.11 16.20 32.23
CA GLY A 291 9.81 14.83 32.66
C GLY A 291 10.42 13.77 31.76
N ILE A 292 10.44 13.98 30.43
CA ILE A 292 11.10 13.06 29.50
C ILE A 292 12.62 13.03 29.74
N LEU A 293 13.27 14.18 29.93
CA LEU A 293 14.70 14.24 30.27
C LEU A 293 15.01 13.51 31.59
N GLN A 294 14.10 13.58 32.58
CA GLN A 294 14.22 12.83 33.83
C GLN A 294 14.11 11.33 33.59
N GLN A 295 13.15 10.88 32.79
CA GLN A 295 13.02 9.46 32.42
C GLN A 295 14.29 8.96 31.71
N LEU A 296 14.87 9.75 30.80
CA LEU A 296 16.13 9.42 30.14
C LEU A 296 17.29 9.23 31.12
N SER A 297 17.36 10.05 32.17
CA SER A 297 18.43 9.95 33.17
C SER A 297 18.36 8.66 34.01
N GLN A 298 17.17 8.10 34.16
CA GLN A 298 16.91 6.88 34.92
C GLN A 298 16.84 5.62 34.02
N ALA A 299 16.88 5.80 32.70
CA ALA A 299 16.77 4.71 31.75
C ALA A 299 18.03 3.85 31.72
N THR A 300 17.83 2.53 31.56
CA THR A 300 18.92 1.57 31.44
C THR A 300 19.16 1.21 29.97
N PRO A 301 20.40 1.31 29.46
CA PRO A 301 20.71 0.89 28.09
C PRO A 301 20.52 -0.62 27.91
N VAL A 302 19.90 -1.01 26.79
CA VAL A 302 19.78 -2.40 26.35
C VAL A 302 20.40 -2.56 24.97
N LYS A 303 20.85 -3.78 24.66
CA LYS A 303 21.30 -4.11 23.30
C LYS A 303 20.08 -4.46 22.44
N LEU A 304 20.24 -4.30 21.13
CA LEU A 304 19.23 -4.64 20.14
C LEU A 304 19.97 -5.24 18.94
N ASP A 305 19.59 -6.45 18.57
CA ASP A 305 20.07 -7.09 17.35
C ASP A 305 19.45 -6.41 16.13
N ARG A 306 20.25 -6.25 15.09
CA ARG A 306 19.84 -5.64 13.82
C ARG A 306 20.26 -6.55 12.69
N TRP A 307 19.29 -6.90 11.86
CA TRP A 307 19.46 -7.95 10.87
C TRP A 307 19.54 -7.38 9.45
N LEU A 308 20.41 -7.98 8.64
CA LEU A 308 20.50 -7.68 7.22
C LEU A 308 19.66 -8.69 6.44
N VAL A 309 18.58 -8.22 5.83
CA VAL A 309 17.73 -9.03 4.94
C VAL A 309 18.24 -8.85 3.52
N SER A 310 18.83 -9.91 2.96
CA SER A 310 19.24 -9.95 1.55
C SER A 310 18.17 -10.61 0.70
N VAL A 311 17.60 -9.86 -0.24
CA VAL A 311 16.62 -10.33 -1.20
C VAL A 311 17.31 -10.51 -2.54
N THR A 312 17.31 -11.73 -3.06
CA THR A 312 17.87 -12.04 -4.38
C THR A 312 16.76 -12.40 -5.35
N SER A 313 16.61 -11.62 -6.41
CA SER A 313 15.61 -11.86 -7.45
C SER A 313 16.31 -12.11 -8.79
N PRO A 314 15.74 -12.90 -9.71
CA PRO A 314 16.24 -12.96 -11.08
C PRO A 314 16.15 -11.58 -11.71
N THR A 315 17.18 -11.11 -12.42
CA THR A 315 17.06 -9.87 -13.20
C THR A 315 16.13 -10.09 -14.40
N LYS A 316 15.51 -9.00 -14.86
CA LYS A 316 14.58 -8.91 -16.00
C LYS A 316 15.07 -9.59 -17.30
N LEU A 317 16.38 -9.79 -17.44
CA LEU A 317 17.05 -10.44 -18.59
C LEU A 317 17.46 -11.90 -18.33
N GLY A 318 17.20 -12.47 -17.14
CA GLY A 318 17.51 -13.86 -16.79
C GLY A 318 19.01 -14.20 -16.67
N MET A 319 19.91 -13.25 -16.93
CA MET A 319 21.36 -13.48 -16.98
C MET A 319 22.12 -13.19 -15.67
N LYS A 320 21.52 -12.45 -14.73
CA LYS A 320 22.11 -12.07 -13.43
C LYS A 320 21.03 -12.03 -12.34
N TRP A 321 21.41 -12.02 -11.06
CA TRP A 321 20.50 -11.84 -9.93
C TRP A 321 20.57 -10.39 -9.45
N SER A 322 19.42 -9.71 -9.27
CA SER A 322 19.38 -8.45 -8.53
C SER A 322 19.45 -8.77 -7.05
N LYS A 323 20.24 -7.98 -6.31
CA LYS A 323 20.35 -8.08 -4.86
C LYS A 323 19.86 -6.78 -4.26
N SER A 324 18.84 -6.87 -3.43
CA SER A 324 18.35 -5.77 -2.60
C SER A 324 18.66 -6.10 -1.14
N GLU A 325 19.05 -5.11 -0.36
CA GLU A 325 19.39 -5.28 1.05
C GLU A 325 18.55 -4.34 1.91
N TYR A 326 17.93 -4.91 2.95
CA TYR A 326 17.11 -4.18 3.92
C TYR A 326 17.66 -4.40 5.32
N LYS A 327 17.57 -3.37 6.18
CA LYS A 327 17.91 -3.49 7.60
C LYS A 327 16.63 -3.69 8.40
N MET A 328 16.51 -4.83 9.07
CA MET A 328 15.37 -5.20 9.90
C MET A 328 15.71 -4.99 11.38
N ASN A 329 14.85 -4.25 12.07
CA ASN A 329 14.94 -3.95 13.50
C ASN A 329 13.79 -4.60 14.27
N ASN A 330 12.63 -4.81 13.64
CA ASN A 330 11.44 -5.31 14.31
C ASN A 330 11.05 -6.69 13.77
N TYR A 331 10.63 -6.74 12.51
CA TYR A 331 10.13 -7.98 11.91
C TYR A 331 10.02 -7.90 10.38
N LEU A 332 10.02 -9.08 9.76
CA LEU A 332 9.74 -9.33 8.35
C LEU A 332 8.48 -10.19 8.25
N SER A 333 7.66 -10.00 7.24
CA SER A 333 6.54 -10.92 6.97
C SER A 333 6.34 -11.19 5.49
N VAL A 334 5.77 -12.35 5.19
CA VAL A 334 5.33 -12.81 3.86
C VAL A 334 3.86 -13.21 3.95
N GLY A 335 3.04 -12.85 2.96
CA GLY A 335 1.62 -13.25 2.91
C GLY A 335 0.67 -12.17 3.44
N VAL A 336 -0.41 -12.58 4.12
CA VAL A 336 -1.55 -11.70 4.45
C VAL A 336 -1.16 -10.41 5.21
N ASP A 337 -0.22 -10.48 6.17
CA ASP A 337 0.28 -9.30 6.90
C ASP A 337 0.96 -8.27 5.98
N ALA A 338 1.83 -8.77 5.11
CA ALA A 338 2.49 -7.96 4.11
C ALA A 338 1.51 -7.40 3.08
N LEU A 339 0.46 -8.15 2.74
CA LEU A 339 -0.58 -7.69 1.81
C LEU A 339 -1.37 -6.51 2.39
N VAL A 340 -1.75 -6.56 3.66
CA VAL A 340 -2.42 -5.45 4.36
C VAL A 340 -1.51 -4.22 4.35
N THR A 341 -0.22 -4.42 4.67
CA THR A 341 0.78 -3.33 4.68
C THR A 341 0.96 -2.72 3.28
N LEU A 342 1.04 -3.55 2.24
CA LEU A 342 1.17 -3.11 0.83
C LEU A 342 -0.05 -2.33 0.35
N ASN A 343 -1.25 -2.81 0.64
CA ASN A 343 -2.50 -2.14 0.28
C ASN A 343 -2.63 -0.80 1.00
N PHE A 344 -2.26 -0.74 2.29
CA PHE A 344 -2.21 0.50 3.03
C PHE A 344 -1.21 1.50 2.43
N HIS A 345 -0.01 1.05 2.09
CA HIS A 345 1.03 1.89 1.46
C HIS A 345 0.53 2.51 0.16
N ASN A 346 0.00 1.70 -0.77
CA ASN A 346 -0.50 2.16 -2.06
C ASN A 346 -1.66 3.18 -1.91
N ARG A 347 -2.57 2.95 -0.95
CA ARG A 347 -3.70 3.85 -0.70
C ARG A 347 -3.28 5.15 -0.01
N ARG A 348 -2.25 5.11 0.84
CA ARG A 348 -1.76 6.30 1.54
C ARG A 348 -1.31 7.39 0.58
N HIS A 349 -0.73 7.02 -0.57
CA HIS A 349 -0.32 7.97 -1.60
C HIS A 349 -1.50 8.67 -2.30
N SER A 350 -2.71 8.11 -2.27
CA SER A 350 -3.91 8.70 -2.89
C SER A 350 -4.77 9.55 -1.94
N LEU A 351 -4.44 9.60 -0.64
CA LEU A 351 -5.17 10.40 0.35
C LEU A 351 -4.48 11.75 0.64
N PRO A 352 -5.22 12.88 0.72
CA PRO A 352 -4.67 14.17 1.14
C PRO A 352 -4.03 14.08 2.54
N ARG A 353 -2.78 14.57 2.68
CA ARG A 353 -2.02 14.52 3.95
C ARG A 353 -2.75 15.14 5.15
N VAL A 354 -3.64 16.09 4.91
CA VAL A 354 -4.48 16.75 5.94
C VAL A 354 -5.42 15.76 6.67
N LEU A 355 -5.70 14.60 6.06
CA LEU A 355 -6.51 13.52 6.66
C LEU A 355 -5.65 12.45 7.37
N SER A 356 -4.32 12.61 7.41
CA SER A 356 -3.39 11.62 7.99
C SER A 356 -3.28 11.81 9.51
N GLY A 357 -4.31 11.40 10.24
CA GLY A 357 -4.27 11.30 11.70
C GLY A 357 -3.92 9.88 12.15
N ARG A 358 -3.35 9.72 13.35
CA ARG A 358 -3.03 8.41 13.94
C ARG A 358 -4.27 7.50 14.04
N PHE A 359 -5.41 8.09 14.43
CA PHE A 359 -6.71 7.40 14.45
C PHE A 359 -7.14 6.95 13.05
N MET A 360 -7.06 7.83 12.05
CA MET A 360 -7.40 7.51 10.66
C MET A 360 -6.47 6.45 10.06
N ASN A 361 -5.18 6.47 10.41
CA ASN A 361 -4.22 5.45 9.99
C ASN A 361 -4.59 4.08 10.59
N LYS A 362 -4.91 4.02 11.90
CA LYS A 362 -5.39 2.78 12.54
C LYS A 362 -6.71 2.30 11.92
N PHE A 363 -7.64 3.21 11.66
CA PHE A 363 -8.93 2.89 11.02
C PHE A 363 -8.73 2.33 9.61
N LEU A 364 -7.88 2.93 8.78
CA LEU A 364 -7.55 2.43 7.45
C LEU A 364 -6.93 1.03 7.53
N PHE A 365 -5.95 0.83 8.41
CA PHE A 365 -5.38 -0.50 8.68
C PHE A 365 -6.46 -1.52 9.05
N PHE A 366 -7.41 -1.16 9.91
CA PHE A 366 -8.55 -2.01 10.28
C PHE A 366 -9.45 -2.33 9.08
N THR A 367 -9.78 -1.35 8.24
CA THR A 367 -10.63 -1.57 7.05
C THR A 367 -10.00 -2.45 5.99
N TYR A 368 -8.67 -2.50 5.91
CA TYR A 368 -7.97 -3.45 5.03
C TYR A 368 -7.68 -4.77 5.75
N GLY A 369 -7.56 -4.79 7.07
CA GLY A 369 -7.40 -5.99 7.87
C GLY A 369 -8.66 -6.86 8.00
N THR A 370 -9.79 -6.51 7.35
CA THR A 370 -10.98 -7.37 7.29
C THR A 370 -10.65 -8.63 6.49
N LYS A 371 -10.43 -9.72 7.23
CA LYS A 371 -9.93 -11.03 6.80
C LYS A 371 -10.60 -11.59 5.54
N ASP A 372 -11.93 -11.62 5.46
CA ASP A 372 -12.69 -12.40 4.47
C ASP A 372 -12.39 -12.09 2.98
N VAL A 373 -11.88 -10.90 2.65
CA VAL A 373 -11.58 -10.49 1.26
C VAL A 373 -10.11 -10.72 0.89
N LEU A 374 -9.19 -10.64 1.86
CA LEU A 374 -7.74 -10.75 1.63
C LEU A 374 -7.19 -12.17 1.78
N GLU A 375 -7.82 -13.02 2.61
CA GLU A 375 -7.42 -14.42 2.83
C GLU A 375 -7.40 -15.23 1.52
N ARG A 376 -8.28 -14.90 0.55
CA ARG A 376 -8.32 -15.57 -0.76
C ARG A 376 -7.04 -15.42 -1.58
N MET A 377 -6.28 -14.33 -1.41
CA MET A 377 -5.09 -14.04 -2.21
C MET A 377 -3.80 -14.65 -1.67
N CYS A 378 -3.78 -15.08 -0.41
CA CYS A 378 -2.61 -15.69 0.24
C CYS A 378 -2.90 -17.11 0.76
N ARG A 379 -4.03 -17.70 0.34
CA ARG A 379 -4.42 -19.05 0.71
C ARG A 379 -3.36 -20.05 0.22
N ASN A 380 -3.13 -21.09 1.03
CA ASN A 380 -2.18 -22.16 0.74
C ASN A 380 -0.72 -21.69 0.57
N LEU A 381 -0.29 -20.64 1.29
CA LEU A 381 1.07 -20.10 1.20
C LEU A 381 2.17 -21.15 1.40
N HIS A 382 1.92 -22.17 2.24
CA HIS A 382 2.80 -23.31 2.47
C HIS A 382 3.17 -24.11 1.20
N LEU A 383 2.32 -24.11 0.16
CA LEU A 383 2.64 -24.76 -1.12
C LEU A 383 3.69 -23.97 -1.90
N HIS A 384 3.65 -22.64 -1.78
CA HIS A 384 4.40 -21.69 -2.60
C HIS A 384 5.73 -21.22 -1.97
N VAL A 385 5.98 -21.59 -0.71
CA VAL A 385 7.14 -21.17 0.07
C VAL A 385 7.90 -22.37 0.64
N GLU A 386 9.23 -22.33 0.56
CA GLU A 386 10.10 -23.22 1.35
C GLU A 386 10.79 -22.40 2.44
N LEU A 387 10.75 -22.91 3.67
CA LEU A 387 11.40 -22.30 4.81
C LEU A 387 12.57 -23.15 5.28
N GLN A 388 13.72 -22.52 5.51
CA GLN A 388 14.86 -23.14 6.18
C GLN A 388 15.27 -22.33 7.39
N LEU A 389 15.50 -23.03 8.51
CA LEU A 389 16.02 -22.50 9.76
C LEU A 389 17.40 -23.11 10.01
N ASP A 390 18.44 -22.26 10.07
CA ASP A 390 19.84 -22.69 10.20
C ASP A 390 20.21 -23.80 9.21
N ASP A 391 19.88 -23.57 7.94
CA ASP A 391 20.11 -24.49 6.80
C ASP A 391 19.35 -25.83 6.87
N LYS A 392 18.38 -25.96 7.79
CA LYS A 392 17.49 -27.12 7.89
C LYS A 392 16.10 -26.79 7.34
N PRO A 393 15.56 -27.57 6.40
CA PRO A 393 14.20 -27.37 5.90
C PRO A 393 13.19 -27.63 7.00
N VAL A 394 12.10 -26.84 6.98
CA VAL A 394 10.99 -26.97 7.92
C VAL A 394 9.71 -27.23 7.15
N GLU A 395 8.96 -28.25 7.56
CA GLU A 395 7.63 -28.51 7.04
C GLU A 395 6.64 -27.46 7.56
N LEU A 396 5.92 -26.85 6.62
CA LEU A 396 4.98 -25.78 6.88
C LEU A 396 3.55 -26.34 6.92
N PRO A 397 2.74 -26.03 7.96
CA PRO A 397 1.32 -26.36 7.97
C PRO A 397 0.54 -25.48 6.98
N GLU A 398 -0.75 -25.76 6.79
CA GLU A 398 -1.63 -24.84 6.06
C GLU A 398 -1.59 -23.46 6.71
N LEU A 399 -1.16 -22.45 5.94
CA LEU A 399 -0.92 -21.11 6.45
C LEU A 399 -1.13 -20.07 5.34
N GLU A 400 -1.35 -18.83 5.75
CA GLU A 400 -1.58 -17.67 4.86
C GLU A 400 -0.58 -16.52 5.09
N GLY A 401 0.28 -16.67 6.11
CA GLY A 401 1.34 -15.73 6.39
C GLY A 401 2.44 -16.32 7.26
N VAL A 402 3.68 -15.89 7.01
CA VAL A 402 4.87 -16.20 7.82
C VAL A 402 5.44 -14.88 8.32
N VAL A 403 5.75 -14.82 9.62
CA VAL A 403 6.34 -13.65 10.28
C VAL A 403 7.66 -14.07 10.94
N VAL A 404 8.72 -13.33 10.65
CA VAL A 404 10.04 -13.46 11.26
C VAL A 404 10.23 -12.27 12.18
N LEU A 405 10.40 -12.52 13.47
CA LEU A 405 10.44 -11.52 14.53
C LEU A 405 11.87 -11.37 15.05
N ASN A 406 12.27 -10.12 15.30
CA ASN A 406 13.43 -9.75 16.10
C ASN A 406 13.00 -9.18 17.46
N ILE A 407 11.77 -8.67 17.55
CA ILE A 407 11.21 -8.15 18.79
C ILE A 407 9.89 -8.84 19.16
N PRO A 408 9.50 -8.86 20.45
CA PRO A 408 8.27 -9.55 20.87
C PRO A 408 6.95 -8.95 20.40
N CYS A 409 6.95 -7.72 19.88
CA CYS A 409 5.74 -7.03 19.43
C CYS A 409 5.65 -7.05 17.90
N TRP A 410 4.46 -7.36 17.40
CA TRP A 410 4.07 -7.33 16.00
C TRP A 410 2.68 -6.68 15.87
N GLY A 411 2.42 -5.99 14.77
CA GLY A 411 1.07 -5.57 14.40
C GLY A 411 0.34 -4.75 15.47
N ALA A 412 0.97 -3.70 16.00
CA ALA A 412 0.44 -2.83 17.07
C ALA A 412 0.40 -3.46 18.47
N GLY A 413 1.46 -4.18 18.84
CA GLY A 413 1.72 -4.67 20.19
C GLY A 413 1.23 -6.09 20.46
N VAL A 414 0.77 -6.82 19.43
CA VAL A 414 0.46 -8.24 19.54
C VAL A 414 1.75 -9.01 19.81
N LYS A 415 1.71 -9.99 20.70
CA LYS A 415 2.87 -10.81 21.08
C LYS A 415 2.70 -12.24 20.58
N PRO A 416 2.84 -12.50 19.27
CA PRO A 416 2.55 -13.80 18.67
C PRO A 416 3.37 -14.93 19.29
N TRP A 417 4.65 -14.65 19.62
CA TRP A 417 5.51 -15.63 20.27
C TRP A 417 5.07 -15.97 21.70
N GLN A 418 4.28 -15.16 22.40
CA GLN A 418 3.77 -15.51 23.73
C GLN A 418 2.47 -16.32 23.67
N MET A 419 1.74 -16.24 22.54
CA MET A 419 0.42 -16.86 22.37
C MET A 419 0.48 -18.34 21.99
N GLY A 420 1.59 -18.82 21.42
CA GLY A 420 1.79 -20.26 21.13
C GLY A 420 2.10 -21.10 22.38
N LYS A 421 2.27 -22.43 22.24
CA LYS A 421 2.59 -23.35 23.35
C LYS A 421 4.05 -23.83 23.29
N GLY A 422 4.80 -23.70 24.39
CA GLY A 422 6.16 -24.25 24.55
C GLY A 422 7.29 -23.49 23.83
N GLY A 423 8.54 -23.67 24.26
CA GLY A 423 9.75 -23.05 23.68
C GLY A 423 10.47 -22.06 24.61
N PRO A 424 11.74 -21.70 24.31
CA PRO A 424 12.54 -20.75 25.07
C PRO A 424 11.96 -19.30 25.00
N PRO A 425 12.34 -18.43 25.96
CA PRO A 425 11.92 -17.04 25.96
C PRO A 425 12.51 -16.31 24.73
N GLN A 426 11.72 -15.41 24.16
CA GLN A 426 12.19 -14.50 23.12
C GLN A 426 12.96 -13.34 23.77
N LEU A 427 14.14 -13.04 23.23
CA LEU A 427 15.00 -11.93 23.62
C LEU A 427 15.31 -11.08 22.39
N ILE A 428 15.80 -9.85 22.60
CA ILE A 428 16.08 -8.88 21.52
C ILE A 428 17.58 -8.73 21.24
N ASP A 429 18.41 -9.49 21.96
CA ASP A 429 19.86 -9.37 22.02
C ASP A 429 20.57 -10.74 22.17
N ASP A 430 19.91 -11.82 21.78
CA ASP A 430 20.42 -13.20 21.86
C ASP A 430 21.00 -13.72 20.54
N GLY A 431 20.94 -12.93 19.47
CA GLY A 431 21.38 -13.28 18.13
C GLY A 431 20.50 -14.35 17.47
N LEU A 432 19.23 -14.47 17.88
CA LEU A 432 18.25 -15.37 17.30
C LEU A 432 17.07 -14.60 16.67
N LEU A 433 16.42 -15.22 15.70
CA LEU A 433 15.17 -14.77 15.08
C LEU A 433 14.07 -15.77 15.38
N GLU A 434 12.91 -15.31 15.83
CA GLU A 434 11.72 -16.13 16.03
C GLU A 434 10.88 -16.19 14.76
N VAL A 435 10.50 -17.39 14.33
CA VAL A 435 9.65 -17.59 13.14
C VAL A 435 8.31 -18.15 13.56
N GLY A 436 7.22 -17.45 13.21
CA GLY A 436 5.84 -17.81 13.52
C GLY A 436 4.88 -17.58 12.34
N LEU A 437 3.64 -18.05 12.46
CA LEU A 437 2.60 -17.82 11.47
C LEU A 437 1.77 -16.55 11.78
N SER A 438 0.98 -16.11 10.81
CA SER A 438 -0.01 -15.03 10.99
C SER A 438 -1.09 -15.38 12.04
N GLU A 439 -1.36 -16.67 12.22
CA GLU A 439 -2.09 -17.23 13.38
C GLU A 439 -1.08 -17.87 14.36
N PRO A 440 -1.39 -18.09 15.67
CA PRO A 440 -0.38 -18.27 16.73
C PRO A 440 0.34 -19.65 16.76
N TYR A 441 0.88 -20.11 15.63
CA TYR A 441 1.74 -21.28 15.51
C TYR A 441 3.21 -20.87 15.48
N ARG A 442 4.01 -21.41 16.41
CA ARG A 442 5.45 -21.17 16.49
C ARG A 442 6.19 -22.20 15.62
N ILE A 443 7.03 -21.73 14.71
CA ILE A 443 7.83 -22.61 13.84
C ILE A 443 9.18 -22.92 14.50
N GLY A 444 9.92 -21.90 14.96
CA GLY A 444 11.21 -22.11 15.59
C GLY A 444 12.03 -20.83 15.79
N GLN A 445 13.22 -20.98 16.38
CA GLN A 445 14.23 -19.94 16.49
C GLN A 445 15.47 -20.32 15.68
N ALA A 446 16.10 -19.35 15.02
CA ALA A 446 17.28 -19.58 14.18
C ALA A 446 18.22 -18.37 14.15
N LYS A 447 19.50 -18.60 13.86
CA LYS A 447 20.47 -17.53 13.54
C LYS A 447 20.39 -17.11 12.08
N LYS A 448 19.92 -18.00 11.22
CA LYS A 448 19.75 -17.78 9.78
C LYS A 448 18.39 -18.30 9.35
N VAL A 449 17.58 -17.41 8.78
CA VAL A 449 16.28 -17.76 8.19
C VAL A 449 16.37 -17.57 6.69
N GLN A 450 16.00 -18.60 5.92
CA GLN A 450 15.91 -18.52 4.46
C GLN A 450 14.50 -18.87 4.00
N ILE A 451 13.90 -17.97 3.23
CA ILE A 451 12.58 -18.13 2.62
C ILE A 451 12.78 -18.18 1.10
N ARG A 452 12.39 -19.28 0.47
CA ARG A 452 12.39 -19.42 -1.00
C ARG A 452 10.97 -19.40 -1.53
N ILE A 453 10.71 -18.53 -2.50
CA ILE A 453 9.43 -18.43 -3.20
C ILE A 453 9.53 -19.27 -4.48
N LYS A 454 8.52 -20.11 -4.75
CA LYS A 454 8.57 -21.09 -5.85
C LYS A 454 7.99 -20.57 -7.17
N ASP A 455 6.71 -20.23 -7.18
CA ASP A 455 5.86 -20.23 -8.38
C ASP A 455 4.88 -19.05 -8.46
N CYS A 456 4.71 -18.27 -7.38
CA CYS A 456 3.79 -17.13 -7.37
C CYS A 456 4.43 -15.84 -6.82
N SER A 457 3.87 -14.70 -7.20
CA SER A 457 4.31 -13.39 -6.70
C SER A 457 3.68 -13.10 -5.34
N LEU A 458 4.50 -12.91 -4.32
CA LEU A 458 4.05 -12.80 -2.93
C LEU A 458 4.27 -11.40 -2.36
N PRO A 459 3.31 -10.86 -1.59
CA PRO A 459 3.53 -9.64 -0.83
C PRO A 459 4.52 -9.91 0.30
N MET A 460 5.49 -9.01 0.46
CA MET A 460 6.49 -9.03 1.52
C MET A 460 6.60 -7.65 2.17
N GLN A 461 7.03 -7.58 3.42
CA GLN A 461 7.39 -6.33 4.07
C GLN A 461 8.50 -6.54 5.11
N VAL A 462 9.27 -5.48 5.36
CA VAL A 462 10.26 -5.39 6.44
C VAL A 462 10.05 -4.09 7.18
N ASP A 463 9.85 -4.15 8.50
CA ASP A 463 9.63 -2.99 9.37
C ASP A 463 8.57 -1.99 8.86
N GLY A 464 7.55 -2.49 8.17
CA GLY A 464 6.46 -1.68 7.59
C GLY A 464 6.75 -1.08 6.21
N GLU A 465 7.88 -1.42 5.57
CA GLU A 465 8.19 -1.11 4.17
C GLU A 465 7.78 -2.30 3.28
N PRO A 466 6.65 -2.23 2.56
CA PRO A 466 6.13 -3.35 1.78
C PRO A 466 6.59 -3.32 0.33
N TRP A 467 6.67 -4.51 -0.28
CA TRP A 467 6.82 -4.69 -1.72
C TRP A 467 6.13 -5.97 -2.18
N ARG A 468 6.02 -6.13 -3.50
CA ARG A 468 5.61 -7.39 -4.10
C ARG A 468 6.85 -8.12 -4.60
N GLN A 469 7.13 -9.28 -4.05
CA GLN A 469 8.25 -10.11 -4.45
C GLN A 469 7.83 -11.00 -5.62
N GLU A 470 8.34 -10.66 -6.79
CA GLU A 470 8.11 -11.46 -7.99
C GLU A 470 8.79 -12.83 -7.86
N SER A 471 8.02 -13.88 -8.14
CA SER A 471 8.59 -15.18 -8.50
C SER A 471 8.98 -15.17 -9.97
N ARG A 472 9.73 -16.19 -10.41
CA ARG A 472 9.86 -16.51 -11.84
C ARG A 472 8.45 -16.66 -12.39
N MET A 473 7.92 -15.63 -13.07
CA MET A 473 6.72 -15.80 -13.88
C MET A 473 7.02 -16.92 -14.87
N ALA A 474 6.32 -18.03 -14.74
CA ALA A 474 6.49 -19.18 -15.62
C ALA A 474 6.09 -18.75 -17.03
N LYS A 475 7.10 -18.54 -17.88
CA LYS A 475 6.87 -18.27 -19.30
C LYS A 475 6.17 -19.47 -19.91
N VAL A 476 5.03 -19.23 -20.53
CA VAL A 476 4.36 -20.26 -21.32
C VAL A 476 5.17 -20.46 -22.60
N ASN A 477 5.70 -21.67 -22.77
CA ASN A 477 6.50 -22.05 -23.93
C ASN A 477 5.63 -22.32 -25.16
N CYS A 478 4.43 -22.85 -24.96
CA CYS A 478 3.53 -23.19 -26.05
C CYS A 478 2.06 -23.30 -25.61
N VAL A 479 1.13 -23.07 -26.54
CA VAL A 479 -0.31 -23.31 -26.37
C VAL A 479 -0.76 -24.38 -27.33
N TYR A 480 -1.28 -25.49 -26.81
CA TYR A 480 -1.99 -26.51 -27.58
C TYR A 480 -3.48 -26.19 -27.57
N LEU A 481 -4.00 -25.72 -28.70
CA LEU A 481 -5.41 -25.37 -28.86
C LEU A 481 -6.13 -26.51 -29.58
N SER A 482 -7.14 -27.13 -28.96
CA SER A 482 -7.93 -28.16 -29.63
C SER A 482 -8.59 -27.60 -30.90
N SER A 483 -8.69 -28.40 -31.96
CA SER A 483 -9.33 -27.97 -33.21
C SER A 483 -10.80 -27.55 -33.03
N GLU A 484 -11.47 -28.10 -32.00
CA GLU A 484 -12.85 -27.75 -31.64
C GLU A 484 -12.92 -26.39 -30.96
N ALA A 485 -12.08 -26.14 -29.95
CA ALA A 485 -11.96 -24.82 -29.31
C ALA A 485 -11.57 -23.74 -30.31
N TYR A 486 -10.63 -24.05 -31.21
CA TYR A 486 -10.25 -23.17 -32.31
C TYR A 486 -11.44 -22.83 -33.22
N LEU A 487 -12.23 -23.83 -33.64
CA LEU A 487 -13.40 -23.61 -34.48
C LEU A 487 -14.43 -22.70 -33.79
N VAL A 488 -14.70 -22.93 -32.50
CA VAL A 488 -15.64 -22.11 -31.72
C VAL A 488 -15.14 -20.67 -31.59
N CYS A 489 -13.86 -20.46 -31.24
CA CYS A 489 -13.26 -19.12 -31.20
C CYS A 489 -13.36 -18.41 -32.55
N LEU A 490 -13.14 -19.14 -33.64
CA LEU A 490 -13.16 -18.59 -34.98
C LEU A 490 -14.57 -18.18 -35.42
N ILE A 491 -15.56 -19.04 -35.17
CA ILE A 491 -16.98 -18.72 -35.44
C ILE A 491 -17.38 -17.48 -34.63
N HIS A 492 -16.97 -17.40 -33.36
CA HIS A 492 -17.24 -16.24 -32.52
C HIS A 492 -16.57 -14.98 -33.08
N ALA A 493 -15.30 -15.05 -33.47
CA ALA A 493 -14.56 -13.92 -34.03
C ALA A 493 -15.20 -13.39 -35.33
N TYR A 494 -15.77 -14.26 -36.17
CA TYR A 494 -16.52 -13.91 -37.38
C TYR A 494 -18.02 -13.63 -37.14
N ALA A 495 -18.49 -13.65 -35.90
CA ALA A 495 -19.88 -13.33 -35.61
C ALA A 495 -20.16 -11.83 -35.76
N ASN A 496 -19.14 -10.98 -35.58
CA ASN A 496 -19.28 -9.53 -35.66
C ASN A 496 -18.03 -8.88 -36.28
N GLU A 497 -18.25 -8.07 -37.31
CA GLU A 497 -17.20 -7.32 -38.02
C GLU A 497 -16.96 -5.92 -37.43
N ARG A 498 -17.95 -5.37 -36.73
CA ARG A 498 -17.91 -3.98 -36.23
C ARG A 498 -17.35 -3.89 -34.81
N GLU A 499 -17.48 -4.96 -34.05
CA GLU A 499 -17.14 -4.99 -32.64
C GLU A 499 -16.30 -6.23 -32.33
N GLU A 500 -15.30 -6.05 -31.47
CA GLU A 500 -14.53 -7.15 -30.89
C GLU A 500 -15.43 -8.05 -30.02
N VAL A 501 -15.21 -9.36 -30.11
CA VAL A 501 -15.86 -10.35 -29.24
C VAL A 501 -14.86 -10.89 -28.23
N MET A 502 -15.34 -11.49 -27.13
CA MET A 502 -14.46 -12.02 -26.08
C MET A 502 -14.96 -13.34 -25.48
N GLY A 503 -14.04 -14.14 -24.95
CA GLY A 503 -14.38 -15.35 -24.22
C GLY A 503 -13.25 -15.87 -23.35
N LEU A 504 -13.55 -16.90 -22.57
CA LEU A 504 -12.65 -17.58 -21.66
C LEU A 504 -12.17 -18.92 -22.25
N LEU A 505 -10.95 -19.30 -21.89
CA LEU A 505 -10.29 -20.53 -22.31
C LEU A 505 -10.30 -21.53 -21.15
N ILE A 506 -10.79 -22.73 -21.42
CA ILE A 506 -10.88 -23.84 -20.48
C ILE A 506 -9.91 -24.93 -20.89
N GLY A 507 -9.12 -25.42 -19.94
CA GLY A 507 -8.05 -26.37 -20.21
C GLY A 507 -7.19 -26.66 -18.99
N TYR A 508 -5.96 -27.11 -19.21
CA TYR A 508 -5.01 -27.35 -18.13
C TYR A 508 -3.62 -26.81 -18.49
N THR A 509 -2.82 -26.54 -17.47
CA THR A 509 -1.42 -26.10 -17.60
C THR A 509 -0.48 -27.22 -17.18
N ASP A 510 0.57 -27.44 -17.97
CA ASP A 510 1.64 -28.36 -17.66
C ASP A 510 2.89 -27.56 -17.26
N GLU A 511 3.13 -27.45 -15.95
CA GLU A 511 4.20 -26.61 -15.40
C GLU A 511 5.61 -27.14 -15.70
N GLN A 512 5.76 -28.45 -15.89
CA GLN A 512 7.06 -29.07 -16.20
C GLN A 512 7.52 -28.70 -17.60
N THR A 513 6.60 -28.72 -18.55
CA THR A 513 6.86 -28.36 -19.95
C THR A 513 6.65 -26.86 -20.22
N GLY A 514 5.93 -26.17 -19.33
CA GLY A 514 5.51 -24.78 -19.51
C GLY A 514 4.47 -24.61 -20.62
N CYS A 515 3.64 -25.62 -20.90
CA CYS A 515 2.66 -25.55 -21.98
C CYS A 515 1.22 -25.51 -21.48
N CYS A 516 0.36 -24.76 -22.17
CA CYS A 516 -1.07 -24.64 -21.87
C CYS A 516 -1.87 -25.47 -22.88
N HIS A 517 -2.78 -26.31 -22.40
CA HIS A 517 -3.64 -27.14 -23.24
C HIS A 517 -5.07 -26.64 -23.15
N VAL A 518 -5.54 -25.93 -24.16
CA VAL A 518 -6.90 -25.42 -24.27
C VAL A 518 -7.77 -26.48 -24.93
N THR A 519 -8.77 -26.98 -24.20
CA THR A 519 -9.69 -28.02 -24.68
C THR A 519 -11.04 -27.45 -25.06
N ASN A 520 -11.54 -26.47 -24.30
CA ASN A 520 -12.88 -25.87 -24.43
C ASN A 520 -12.85 -24.36 -24.25
N THR A 521 -13.97 -23.69 -24.53
CA THR A 521 -14.12 -22.23 -24.37
C THR A 521 -15.51 -21.85 -23.88
N VAL A 522 -15.60 -20.69 -23.21
CA VAL A 522 -16.85 -20.08 -22.76
C VAL A 522 -16.96 -18.70 -23.38
N GLN A 523 -18.02 -18.45 -24.16
CA GLN A 523 -18.24 -17.17 -24.82
C GLN A 523 -18.86 -16.19 -23.84
N LEU A 524 -18.38 -14.96 -23.83
CA LEU A 524 -18.83 -13.94 -22.88
C LEU A 524 -19.65 -12.86 -23.58
N LYS A 525 -20.68 -12.39 -22.88
CA LYS A 525 -21.49 -11.24 -23.29
C LYS A 525 -20.71 -9.95 -23.12
N ARG A 526 -20.79 -9.05 -24.09
CA ARG A 526 -20.10 -7.76 -23.97
C ARG A 526 -20.91 -6.77 -23.13
N LEU A 527 -20.44 -6.49 -21.91
CA LEU A 527 -21.08 -5.53 -21.00
C LEU A 527 -20.75 -4.06 -21.32
N VAL A 528 -19.60 -3.78 -21.96
CA VAL A 528 -19.12 -2.43 -22.30
C VAL A 528 -18.75 -2.34 -23.79
N LYS A 529 -19.55 -1.59 -24.57
CA LYS A 529 -19.36 -1.35 -26.02
C LYS A 529 -18.43 -0.15 -26.29
N ARG A 530 -17.18 -0.21 -25.84
CA ARG A 530 -16.12 0.78 -26.15
C ARG A 530 -14.97 0.08 -26.86
N SER A 531 -14.38 0.72 -27.88
CA SER A 531 -13.15 0.25 -28.52
C SER A 531 -12.04 0.09 -27.48
N ASP A 532 -11.27 -1.00 -27.57
CA ASP A 532 -10.10 -1.31 -26.74
C ASP A 532 -10.39 -1.54 -25.24
N ARG A 533 -11.61 -1.92 -24.83
CA ARG A 533 -11.91 -2.25 -23.42
C ARG A 533 -12.67 -3.56 -23.31
N VAL A 534 -11.96 -4.61 -22.90
CA VAL A 534 -12.44 -5.98 -22.74
C VAL A 534 -12.17 -6.40 -21.29
N GLU A 535 -13.13 -6.16 -20.39
CA GLU A 535 -13.01 -6.45 -18.95
C GLU A 535 -13.92 -7.63 -18.58
N MET A 536 -13.36 -8.62 -17.87
CA MET A 536 -14.13 -9.72 -17.29
C MET A 536 -14.71 -9.30 -15.93
N THR A 537 -15.95 -9.68 -15.65
CA THR A 537 -16.54 -9.46 -14.33
C THR A 537 -16.37 -10.70 -13.45
N PRO A 538 -16.38 -10.55 -12.12
CA PRO A 538 -16.30 -11.71 -11.22
C PRO A 538 -17.42 -12.73 -11.43
N GLU A 539 -18.61 -12.28 -11.83
CA GLU A 539 -19.77 -13.14 -12.08
C GLU A 539 -19.52 -14.06 -13.29
N THR A 540 -19.03 -13.50 -14.40
CA THR A 540 -18.76 -14.29 -15.62
C THR A 540 -17.60 -15.26 -15.41
N LEU A 541 -16.59 -14.88 -14.64
CA LEU A 541 -15.51 -15.80 -14.24
C LEU A 541 -16.05 -16.95 -13.37
N SER A 542 -16.96 -16.67 -12.43
CA SER A 542 -17.59 -17.68 -11.58
C SER A 542 -18.43 -18.69 -12.38
N GLU A 543 -19.16 -18.22 -13.40
CA GLU A 543 -19.92 -19.09 -14.31
C GLU A 543 -18.99 -20.02 -15.10
N ALA A 544 -17.88 -19.49 -15.62
CA ALA A 544 -16.90 -20.29 -16.35
C ALA A 544 -16.18 -21.33 -15.47
N ILE A 545 -15.90 -20.99 -14.20
CA ILE A 545 -15.37 -21.94 -13.21
C ILE A 545 -16.38 -23.06 -12.96
N THR A 546 -17.65 -22.72 -12.74
CA THR A 546 -18.72 -23.71 -12.53
C THR A 546 -18.85 -24.65 -13.74
N TYR A 547 -18.72 -24.10 -14.95
CA TYR A 547 -18.71 -24.92 -16.17
C TYR A 547 -17.51 -25.88 -16.23
N ALA A 548 -16.31 -25.41 -15.87
CA ALA A 548 -15.13 -26.27 -15.80
C ALA A 548 -15.29 -27.40 -14.75
N ASP A 549 -15.87 -27.10 -13.60
CA ASP A 549 -16.15 -28.08 -12.55
C ASP A 549 -17.16 -29.14 -13.02
N ASN A 550 -18.20 -28.74 -13.76
CA ASN A 550 -19.15 -29.68 -14.35
C ASN A 550 -18.47 -30.62 -15.37
N LEU A 551 -17.55 -30.10 -16.19
CA LEU A 551 -16.76 -30.93 -17.10
C LEU A 551 -15.89 -31.94 -16.35
N ASN A 552 -15.28 -31.52 -15.24
CA ASN A 552 -14.50 -32.40 -14.38
C ASN A 552 -15.37 -33.47 -13.75
N ALA A 553 -16.56 -33.14 -13.26
CA ALA A 553 -17.49 -34.10 -12.66
C ALA A 553 -17.92 -35.20 -13.66
N VAL A 554 -18.19 -34.83 -14.91
CA VAL A 554 -18.47 -35.79 -15.99
C VAL A 554 -17.24 -36.66 -16.26
N ASN A 555 -16.06 -36.06 -16.37
CA ASN A 555 -14.80 -36.77 -16.61
C ASN A 555 -14.43 -37.71 -15.44
N ASP A 556 -14.80 -37.36 -14.22
CA ASP A 556 -14.58 -38.18 -13.03
C ASP A 556 -15.51 -39.41 -12.99
N SER A 557 -16.65 -39.36 -13.67
CA SER A 557 -17.54 -40.52 -13.83
C SER A 557 -17.06 -41.55 -14.86
N LEU A 558 -16.02 -41.24 -15.65
CA LEU A 558 -15.43 -42.14 -16.64
C LEU A 558 -14.43 -43.12 -16.00
N ASP A 559 -14.24 -44.27 -16.64
CA ASP A 559 -13.22 -45.25 -16.25
C ASP A 559 -11.82 -44.62 -16.24
N GLU A 560 -10.99 -45.04 -15.29
CA GLU A 560 -9.65 -44.49 -15.04
C GLU A 560 -8.73 -44.57 -16.27
N SER A 561 -8.94 -45.56 -17.15
CA SER A 561 -8.20 -45.71 -18.41
C SER A 561 -8.54 -44.68 -19.50
N VAL A 562 -9.67 -43.99 -19.38
CA VAL A 562 -10.20 -43.02 -20.36
C VAL A 562 -10.24 -41.59 -19.77
N ARG A 563 -10.10 -41.46 -18.45
CA ARG A 563 -10.15 -40.18 -17.72
C ARG A 563 -9.10 -39.19 -18.25
N LYS A 564 -9.56 -38.01 -18.68
CA LYS A 564 -8.70 -36.91 -19.12
C LYS A 564 -8.15 -36.14 -17.93
N LYS A 565 -7.11 -35.31 -18.15
CA LYS A 565 -6.62 -34.38 -17.11
C LYS A 565 -7.73 -33.39 -16.71
N PRO A 566 -7.83 -33.02 -15.41
CA PRO A 566 -8.80 -32.05 -14.95
C PRO A 566 -8.57 -30.68 -15.59
N VAL A 567 -9.65 -30.00 -15.92
CA VAL A 567 -9.66 -28.71 -16.60
C VAL A 567 -10.07 -27.57 -15.66
N ARG A 568 -9.61 -26.36 -15.96
CA ARG A 568 -9.93 -25.11 -15.27
C ARG A 568 -9.91 -23.95 -16.25
N VAL A 569 -10.26 -22.76 -15.80
CA VAL A 569 -10.06 -21.53 -16.59
C VAL A 569 -8.56 -21.21 -16.59
N ILE A 570 -7.96 -21.09 -17.78
CA ILE A 570 -6.50 -20.91 -17.96
C ILE A 570 -6.12 -19.68 -18.80
N GLY A 571 -7.11 -18.95 -19.29
CA GLY A 571 -6.86 -17.84 -20.19
C GLY A 571 -8.12 -17.23 -20.75
N TRP A 572 -7.93 -16.33 -21.71
CA TRP A 572 -8.98 -15.60 -22.40
C TRP A 572 -8.64 -15.39 -23.87
N TYR A 573 -9.63 -15.06 -24.67
CA TYR A 573 -9.43 -14.65 -26.06
C TYR A 573 -10.35 -13.51 -26.46
N HIS A 574 -9.93 -12.76 -27.48
CA HIS A 574 -10.77 -11.77 -28.14
C HIS A 574 -10.47 -11.65 -29.63
N SER A 575 -11.30 -10.91 -30.36
CA SER A 575 -11.12 -10.67 -31.80
C SER A 575 -10.66 -9.23 -32.10
N HIS A 576 -9.91 -9.08 -33.18
CA HIS A 576 -9.49 -7.82 -33.80
C HIS A 576 -10.02 -7.77 -35.25
N PRO A 577 -11.25 -7.28 -35.48
CA PRO A 577 -11.76 -7.06 -36.84
C PRO A 577 -11.00 -5.93 -37.54
N HIS A 578 -10.46 -6.18 -38.74
CA HIS A 578 -9.72 -5.19 -39.55
C HIS A 578 -8.46 -4.59 -38.88
N ILE A 579 -8.01 -5.18 -37.77
CA ILE A 579 -6.86 -4.71 -36.99
C ILE A 579 -5.83 -5.84 -36.91
N THR A 580 -4.56 -5.50 -36.75
CA THR A 580 -3.47 -6.48 -36.63
C THR A 580 -3.64 -7.40 -35.43
N VAL A 581 -3.05 -8.60 -35.49
CA VAL A 581 -3.10 -9.60 -34.40
C VAL A 581 -2.29 -9.25 -33.15
N TYR A 582 -1.49 -8.18 -33.21
CA TYR A 582 -0.64 -7.80 -32.08
C TYR A 582 -1.48 -7.12 -30.98
N PRO A 583 -1.19 -7.40 -29.70
CA PRO A 583 -1.93 -6.83 -28.58
C PRO A 583 -1.69 -5.32 -28.47
N SER A 584 -2.75 -4.58 -28.20
CA SER A 584 -2.71 -3.16 -27.88
C SER A 584 -2.09 -2.89 -26.50
N GLY A 585 -1.91 -1.61 -26.15
CA GLY A 585 -1.49 -1.23 -24.80
C GLY A 585 -2.50 -1.65 -23.73
N VAL A 586 -3.79 -1.64 -24.05
CA VAL A 586 -4.85 -2.07 -23.12
C VAL A 586 -4.84 -3.58 -22.97
N ASP A 587 -4.71 -4.34 -24.06
CA ASP A 587 -4.63 -5.81 -24.00
C ASP A 587 -3.45 -6.27 -23.14
N ASN A 588 -2.29 -5.62 -23.28
CA ASN A 588 -1.12 -5.90 -22.47
C ASN A 588 -1.32 -5.56 -21.00
N HIS A 589 -2.03 -4.48 -20.69
CA HIS A 589 -2.33 -4.11 -19.32
C HIS A 589 -3.30 -5.11 -18.69
N THR A 590 -4.42 -5.39 -19.36
CA THR A 590 -5.43 -6.38 -18.94
C THR A 590 -4.82 -7.77 -18.74
N GLN A 591 -3.96 -8.21 -19.68
CA GLN A 591 -3.24 -9.47 -19.57
C GLN A 591 -2.30 -9.49 -18.35
N CYS A 592 -1.60 -8.40 -18.06
CA CYS A 592 -0.76 -8.27 -16.87
C CYS A 592 -1.60 -8.35 -15.58
N GLU A 593 -2.75 -7.68 -15.54
CA GLU A 593 -3.67 -7.74 -14.41
C GLU A 593 -4.15 -9.17 -14.15
N TYR A 594 -4.58 -9.89 -15.19
CA TYR A 594 -5.00 -11.29 -15.05
C TYR A 594 -3.86 -12.23 -14.63
N GLN A 595 -2.64 -12.04 -15.15
CA GLN A 595 -1.49 -12.83 -14.73
C GLN A 595 -1.13 -12.61 -13.25
N ASN A 596 -1.34 -11.40 -12.74
CA ASN A 596 -1.06 -11.06 -11.36
C ASN A 596 -2.18 -11.48 -10.40
N ALA A 597 -3.44 -11.45 -10.86
CA ALA A 597 -4.62 -11.68 -10.03
C ALA A 597 -5.09 -13.14 -10.03
N LEU A 598 -4.92 -13.87 -11.15
CA LEU A 598 -5.50 -15.20 -11.34
C LEU A 598 -4.42 -16.29 -11.42
N ASP A 599 -3.52 -16.20 -12.41
CA ASP A 599 -2.55 -17.26 -12.69
C ASP A 599 -1.31 -16.73 -13.44
N PRO A 600 -0.07 -16.97 -12.97
CA PRO A 600 1.15 -16.58 -13.69
C PRO A 600 1.26 -17.12 -15.13
N MET A 601 0.73 -18.31 -15.40
CA MET A 601 0.66 -18.95 -16.72
C MET A 601 -0.60 -18.56 -17.52
N TRP A 602 -1.39 -17.59 -17.03
CA TRP A 602 -2.58 -17.09 -17.74
C TRP A 602 -2.22 -16.64 -19.15
N ILE A 603 -3.00 -17.06 -20.14
CA ILE A 603 -2.73 -16.80 -21.55
C ILE A 603 -3.84 -15.97 -22.21
N GLY A 604 -3.47 -14.98 -23.02
CA GLY A 604 -4.38 -14.27 -23.92
C GLY A 604 -4.21 -14.78 -25.35
N ILE A 605 -5.31 -14.94 -26.09
CA ILE A 605 -5.28 -15.28 -27.53
C ILE A 605 -6.06 -14.22 -28.33
N ILE A 606 -5.43 -13.67 -29.36
CA ILE A 606 -6.06 -12.68 -30.25
C ILE A 606 -6.33 -13.31 -31.60
N PHE A 607 -7.55 -13.14 -32.11
CA PHE A 607 -7.95 -13.54 -33.46
C PHE A 607 -8.19 -12.32 -34.34
N SER A 608 -7.30 -12.08 -35.29
CA SER A 608 -7.38 -10.98 -36.24
C SER A 608 -8.09 -11.43 -37.52
N VAL A 609 -9.28 -10.88 -37.75
CA VAL A 609 -10.28 -11.32 -38.74
C VAL A 609 -10.67 -10.18 -39.69
N TYR A 610 -11.28 -10.53 -40.83
CA TYR A 610 -11.71 -9.60 -41.90
C TYR A 610 -10.60 -8.79 -42.60
N ASN A 611 -9.33 -9.05 -42.30
CA ASN A 611 -8.23 -8.39 -43.01
C ASN A 611 -8.17 -8.85 -44.46
N THR A 612 -8.00 -7.91 -45.39
CA THR A 612 -7.81 -8.21 -46.81
C THR A 612 -6.57 -7.48 -47.29
N ASP A 613 -5.69 -8.18 -48.01
CA ASP A 613 -4.55 -7.53 -48.67
C ASP A 613 -5.04 -6.78 -49.91
N GLU A 614 -5.02 -5.44 -49.85
CA GLU A 614 -5.55 -4.55 -50.90
C GLU A 614 -4.98 -4.84 -52.29
N ARG A 615 -3.75 -5.36 -52.38
CA ARG A 615 -3.09 -5.63 -53.67
C ARG A 615 -3.48 -6.97 -54.28
N SER A 616 -3.76 -7.97 -53.45
CA SER A 616 -4.02 -9.34 -53.90
C SER A 616 -5.49 -9.75 -53.76
N GLY A 617 -6.30 -9.02 -52.99
CA GLY A 617 -7.67 -9.38 -52.64
C GLY A 617 -7.77 -10.61 -51.73
N ILE A 618 -6.65 -11.11 -51.21
CA ILE A 618 -6.61 -12.32 -50.39
C ILE A 618 -6.96 -11.95 -48.95
N GLY A 619 -8.02 -12.58 -48.42
CA GLY A 619 -8.38 -12.50 -47.01
C GLY A 619 -7.34 -13.17 -46.11
N ARG A 620 -7.00 -12.55 -44.97
CA ARG A 620 -6.03 -13.04 -44.00
C ARG A 620 -6.66 -13.21 -42.61
N LEU A 621 -6.54 -14.42 -42.09
CA LEU A 621 -6.79 -14.76 -40.69
C LEU A 621 -5.44 -14.92 -39.98
N ASN A 622 -5.25 -14.20 -38.89
CA ASN A 622 -4.08 -14.36 -38.03
C ASN A 622 -4.53 -14.62 -36.59
N TYR A 623 -3.78 -15.44 -35.86
CA TYR A 623 -3.99 -15.62 -34.42
C TYR A 623 -2.66 -15.60 -33.68
N LEU A 624 -2.67 -15.10 -32.45
CA LEU A 624 -1.49 -14.96 -31.61
C LEU A 624 -1.85 -15.24 -30.15
N ALA A 625 -1.12 -16.14 -29.50
CA ALA A 625 -1.14 -16.21 -28.04
C ALA A 625 -0.05 -15.31 -27.46
N PHE A 626 -0.32 -14.71 -26.30
CA PHE A 626 0.64 -13.84 -25.65
C PHE A 626 0.52 -13.83 -24.12
N GLN A 627 1.63 -13.47 -23.48
CA GLN A 627 1.69 -13.05 -22.08
C GLN A 627 2.23 -11.61 -22.02
N SER A 628 1.96 -10.91 -20.92
CA SER A 628 2.46 -9.56 -20.67
C SER A 628 3.64 -9.59 -19.70
N PHE A 629 4.72 -8.91 -20.07
CA PHE A 629 5.91 -8.70 -19.24
C PHE A 629 6.33 -7.23 -19.29
N GLU A 630 7.28 -6.82 -18.47
CA GLU A 630 7.70 -5.40 -18.37
C GLU A 630 8.21 -4.77 -19.68
N ASN A 631 8.64 -5.58 -20.65
CA ASN A 631 9.08 -5.12 -21.98
C ASN A 631 7.97 -5.12 -23.04
N GLY A 632 6.72 -5.37 -22.65
CA GLY A 632 5.56 -5.53 -23.54
C GLY A 632 5.09 -6.98 -23.66
N HIS A 633 4.41 -7.29 -24.75
CA HIS A 633 3.92 -8.65 -24.98
C HIS A 633 5.05 -9.63 -25.31
N TYR A 634 4.91 -10.85 -24.82
CA TYR A 634 5.68 -12.02 -25.20
C TYR A 634 4.79 -12.96 -26.00
N SER A 635 5.12 -13.13 -27.26
CA SER A 635 4.41 -14.03 -28.17
C SER A 635 4.66 -15.49 -27.81
N VAL A 636 3.58 -16.25 -27.72
CA VAL A 636 3.59 -17.68 -27.41
C VAL A 636 3.13 -18.46 -28.66
N PRO A 637 3.88 -19.48 -29.11
CA PRO A 637 3.47 -20.34 -30.21
C PRO A 637 2.13 -21.06 -29.92
N VAL A 638 1.22 -21.04 -30.89
CA VAL A 638 -0.07 -21.76 -30.83
C VAL A 638 -0.04 -22.94 -31.80
N MET A 639 -0.27 -24.13 -31.28
CA MET A 639 -0.35 -25.38 -32.02
C MET A 639 -1.79 -25.89 -32.01
N ILE A 640 -2.43 -25.93 -33.18
CA ILE A 640 -3.78 -26.49 -33.31
C ILE A 640 -3.68 -28.01 -33.29
N VAL A 641 -4.29 -28.64 -32.28
CA VAL A 641 -4.31 -30.09 -32.10
C VAL A 641 -5.52 -30.67 -32.86
N PRO A 642 -5.31 -31.46 -33.92
CA PRO A 642 -6.41 -32.01 -34.71
C PRO A 642 -7.15 -33.09 -33.92
N LYS A 643 -8.49 -33.09 -34.03
CA LYS A 643 -9.30 -34.23 -33.62
C LYS A 643 -9.27 -35.31 -34.70
N LEU A 644 -8.87 -36.52 -34.32
CA LEU A 644 -8.77 -37.67 -35.23
C LEU A 644 -10.13 -38.30 -35.54
N GLU A 645 -11.13 -38.10 -34.68
CA GLU A 645 -12.48 -38.64 -34.87
C GLU A 645 -13.35 -37.69 -35.73
N PRO A 646 -14.06 -38.20 -36.75
CA PRO A 646 -14.86 -37.39 -37.66
C PRO A 646 -16.20 -36.90 -37.08
N ALA A 647 -16.55 -37.29 -35.85
CA ALA A 647 -17.84 -36.96 -35.22
C ALA A 647 -17.80 -35.61 -34.49
N ILE A 648 -18.85 -34.81 -34.68
CA ILE A 648 -19.12 -33.62 -33.86
C ILE A 648 -19.47 -34.11 -32.45
N ASP A 649 -18.70 -33.70 -31.44
CA ASP A 649 -19.03 -34.01 -30.05
C ASP A 649 -20.29 -33.23 -29.62
N SER A 650 -21.05 -33.83 -28.71
CA SER A 650 -22.10 -33.18 -27.92
C SER A 650 -21.65 -31.85 -27.34
N ILE A 651 -20.42 -31.78 -26.81
CA ILE A 651 -19.84 -30.56 -26.22
C ILE A 651 -19.70 -29.45 -27.27
N LEU A 652 -19.18 -29.77 -28.47
CA LEU A 652 -19.03 -28.78 -29.55
C LEU A 652 -20.39 -28.24 -30.00
N SER A 653 -21.40 -29.11 -30.12
CA SER A 653 -22.77 -28.70 -30.46
C SER A 653 -23.36 -27.77 -29.42
N GLU A 654 -23.18 -28.08 -28.13
CA GLU A 654 -23.62 -27.24 -27.01
C GLU A 654 -22.97 -25.86 -27.05
N ARG A 655 -21.66 -25.79 -27.32
CA ARG A 655 -20.93 -24.50 -27.40
C ARG A 655 -21.38 -23.65 -28.58
N ILE A 656 -21.63 -24.27 -29.73
CA ILE A 656 -22.18 -23.58 -30.90
C ILE A 656 -23.61 -23.09 -30.61
N GLY A 657 -24.42 -23.87 -29.90
CA GLY A 657 -25.74 -23.46 -29.41
C GLY A 657 -25.66 -22.23 -28.50
N ALA A 658 -24.79 -22.26 -27.49
CA ALA A 658 -24.58 -21.14 -26.58
C ALA A 658 -24.18 -19.84 -27.30
N LEU A 659 -23.40 -19.94 -28.38
CA LEU A 659 -23.06 -18.82 -29.26
C LEU A 659 -24.31 -18.16 -29.88
N THR A 660 -25.25 -18.97 -30.36
CA THR A 660 -26.50 -18.44 -30.93
C THR A 660 -27.37 -17.79 -29.87
N GLU A 661 -27.48 -18.39 -28.69
CA GLU A 661 -28.23 -17.82 -27.56
C GLU A 661 -27.64 -16.48 -27.12
N LEU A 662 -26.31 -16.38 -27.09
CA LEU A 662 -25.60 -15.15 -26.74
C LEU A 662 -25.99 -13.98 -27.66
N CYS A 663 -26.01 -14.20 -28.98
CA CYS A 663 -26.41 -13.18 -29.94
C CYS A 663 -27.84 -12.67 -29.70
N PHE A 664 -28.78 -13.56 -29.38
CA PHE A 664 -30.15 -13.15 -29.08
C PHE A 664 -30.27 -12.45 -27.72
N ALA A 665 -29.53 -12.91 -26.71
CA ALA A 665 -29.52 -12.30 -25.39
C ALA A 665 -28.97 -10.87 -25.43
N GLU A 666 -28.00 -10.56 -26.29
CA GLU A 666 -27.48 -9.19 -26.46
C GLU A 666 -28.52 -8.23 -27.06
N GLU A 667 -29.26 -8.68 -28.08
CA GLU A 667 -30.36 -7.88 -28.65
C GLU A 667 -31.51 -7.69 -27.66
N SER A 668 -31.84 -8.73 -26.88
CA SER A 668 -32.90 -8.66 -25.87
C SER A 668 -32.57 -7.64 -24.78
N ASP A 669 -31.34 -7.67 -24.23
CA ASP A 669 -30.90 -6.70 -23.22
C ASP A 669 -30.90 -5.26 -23.74
N ALA A 670 -30.46 -5.07 -24.99
CA ALA A 670 -30.43 -3.75 -25.61
C ALA A 670 -31.86 -3.19 -25.76
N PHE A 671 -32.81 -4.04 -26.16
CA PHE A 671 -34.22 -3.69 -26.23
C PHE A 671 -34.79 -3.35 -24.85
N GLU A 672 -34.55 -4.18 -23.83
CA GLU A 672 -35.04 -3.94 -22.47
C GLU A 672 -34.51 -2.64 -21.87
N LYS A 673 -33.20 -2.37 -22.02
CA LYS A 673 -32.60 -1.10 -21.57
C LYS A 673 -33.19 0.09 -22.30
N ALA A 674 -33.41 -0.01 -23.61
CA ALA A 674 -34.06 1.03 -24.38
C ALA A 674 -35.47 1.30 -23.83
N VAL A 675 -36.28 0.27 -23.61
CA VAL A 675 -37.64 0.39 -23.06
C VAL A 675 -37.65 0.99 -21.65
N GLN A 676 -36.74 0.57 -20.77
CA GLN A 676 -36.63 1.08 -19.40
C GLN A 676 -36.21 2.57 -19.32
N SER A 677 -35.46 3.07 -20.31
CA SER A 677 -35.02 4.47 -20.34
C SER A 677 -36.16 5.49 -20.50
N PHE A 678 -37.37 5.05 -20.88
CA PHE A 678 -38.54 5.90 -21.13
C PHE A 678 -39.41 6.18 -19.88
N ASN A 679 -38.92 5.91 -18.67
CA ASN A 679 -39.69 5.99 -17.43
C ASN A 679 -39.86 7.40 -16.80
N PHE A 680 -39.94 8.47 -17.61
CA PHE A 680 -40.18 9.83 -17.13
C PHE A 680 -41.41 10.50 -17.79
N ASP A 681 -42.22 11.14 -16.94
CA ASP A 681 -43.40 12.01 -17.16
C ASP A 681 -44.65 11.36 -17.82
N ASP A 682 -45.81 11.44 -17.13
CA ASP A 682 -47.08 10.83 -17.54
C ASP A 682 -47.79 11.60 -18.67
N ASN A 683 -47.33 12.81 -19.00
CA ASN A 683 -47.99 13.71 -19.94
C ASN A 683 -47.75 13.39 -21.44
N LEU A 684 -47.04 12.30 -21.80
CA LEU A 684 -46.55 12.01 -23.15
C LEU A 684 -46.94 10.62 -23.70
N GLN A 685 -48.11 10.11 -23.33
CA GLN A 685 -48.58 8.74 -23.66
C GLN A 685 -48.48 8.35 -25.16
N GLN A 686 -48.79 9.25 -26.09
CA GLN A 686 -48.74 8.96 -27.53
C GLN A 686 -47.31 8.81 -28.07
N LEU A 687 -46.37 9.61 -27.56
CA LEU A 687 -44.95 9.50 -27.91
C LEU A 687 -44.33 8.21 -27.34
N LYS A 688 -44.79 7.76 -26.16
CA LYS A 688 -44.40 6.46 -25.58
C LYS A 688 -44.78 5.28 -26.48
N THR A 689 -46.01 5.25 -27.01
CA THR A 689 -46.47 4.16 -27.90
C THR A 689 -45.69 4.14 -29.22
N LEU A 690 -45.41 5.31 -29.81
CA LEU A 690 -44.64 5.40 -31.05
C LEU A 690 -43.18 4.96 -30.85
N ALA A 691 -42.53 5.43 -29.78
CA ALA A 691 -41.16 5.03 -29.45
C ALA A 691 -41.05 3.53 -29.14
N TYR A 692 -42.02 2.97 -28.40
CA TYR A 692 -42.10 1.54 -28.14
C TYR A 692 -42.25 0.72 -29.44
N SER A 693 -43.18 1.13 -30.32
CA SER A 693 -43.39 0.47 -31.62
C SER A 693 -42.13 0.53 -32.50
N HIS A 694 -41.42 1.67 -32.50
CA HIS A 694 -40.12 1.80 -33.17
C HIS A 694 -39.09 0.83 -32.60
N ASN A 695 -38.92 0.77 -31.28
CA ASN A 695 -37.96 -0.13 -30.63
C ASN A 695 -38.27 -1.61 -30.91
N VAL A 696 -39.55 -2.00 -30.89
CA VAL A 696 -39.99 -3.38 -31.22
C VAL A 696 -39.65 -3.71 -32.68
N SER A 697 -39.89 -2.77 -33.59
CA SER A 697 -39.60 -2.95 -35.01
C SER A 697 -38.09 -3.08 -35.26
N THR A 698 -37.28 -2.26 -34.57
CA THR A 698 -35.81 -2.32 -34.62
C THR A 698 -35.30 -3.65 -34.05
N TYR A 699 -35.77 -4.07 -32.87
CA TYR A 699 -35.43 -5.36 -32.27
C TYR A 699 -35.77 -6.53 -33.21
N THR A 700 -36.98 -6.55 -33.77
CA THR A 700 -37.40 -7.59 -34.72
C THR A 700 -36.51 -7.63 -35.96
N THR A 701 -36.11 -6.46 -36.47
CA THR A 701 -35.23 -6.34 -37.63
C THR A 701 -33.83 -6.88 -37.32
N ASN A 702 -33.27 -6.55 -36.16
CA ASN A 702 -31.96 -7.04 -35.74
C ASN A 702 -31.96 -8.55 -35.51
N VAL A 703 -32.98 -9.09 -34.84
CA VAL A 703 -33.15 -10.55 -34.64
C VAL A 703 -33.27 -11.27 -35.99
N CYS A 704 -34.06 -10.75 -36.93
CA CYS A 704 -34.16 -11.31 -38.28
C CYS A 704 -32.81 -11.28 -39.02
N SER A 705 -32.04 -10.20 -38.84
CA SER A 705 -30.71 -10.06 -39.42
C SER A 705 -29.73 -11.09 -38.87
N ALA A 706 -29.71 -11.28 -37.54
CA ALA A 706 -28.87 -12.29 -36.88
C ALA A 706 -29.22 -13.72 -37.34
N ILE A 707 -30.51 -14.03 -37.48
CA ILE A 707 -30.95 -15.34 -38.00
C ILE A 707 -30.42 -15.58 -39.41
N ARG A 708 -30.56 -14.59 -40.31
CA ARG A 708 -30.13 -14.74 -41.71
C ARG A 708 -28.61 -14.74 -41.88
N GLY A 709 -27.92 -13.87 -41.13
CA GLY A 709 -26.48 -13.65 -41.27
C GLY A 709 -25.62 -14.66 -40.53
N PHE A 710 -26.10 -15.21 -39.42
CA PHE A 710 -25.31 -16.08 -38.54
C PHE A 710 -25.93 -17.45 -38.33
N VAL A 711 -27.17 -17.52 -37.85
CA VAL A 711 -27.80 -18.80 -37.44
C VAL A 711 -28.07 -19.72 -38.64
N HIS A 712 -28.62 -19.19 -39.73
CA HIS A 712 -28.96 -19.99 -40.90
C HIS A 712 -27.71 -20.61 -41.58
N PRO A 713 -26.62 -19.87 -41.87
CA PRO A 713 -25.37 -20.46 -42.35
C PRO A 713 -24.79 -21.53 -41.42
N LEU A 714 -24.85 -21.29 -40.10
CA LEU A 714 -24.34 -22.21 -39.10
C LEU A 714 -25.12 -23.53 -39.05
N LEU A 715 -26.46 -23.46 -39.11
CA LEU A 715 -27.32 -24.65 -39.20
C LEU A 715 -27.09 -25.42 -40.51
N ALA A 716 -26.91 -24.72 -41.62
CA ALA A 716 -26.59 -25.34 -42.89
C ALA A 716 -25.25 -26.09 -42.82
N TYR A 717 -24.24 -25.47 -42.22
CA TYR A 717 -22.93 -26.08 -41.97
C TYR A 717 -23.02 -27.33 -41.09
N LEU A 718 -23.71 -27.25 -39.95
CA LEU A 718 -23.86 -28.40 -39.05
C LEU A 718 -24.62 -29.56 -39.72
N THR A 719 -25.65 -29.24 -40.50
CA THR A 719 -26.42 -30.24 -41.26
C THR A 719 -25.54 -30.94 -42.30
N ASP A 720 -24.76 -30.16 -43.06
CA ASP A 720 -23.86 -30.70 -44.08
C ASP A 720 -22.74 -31.55 -43.46
N ARG A 721 -22.16 -31.08 -42.35
CA ARG A 721 -21.14 -31.82 -41.61
C ARG A 721 -21.69 -33.12 -41.03
N SER A 722 -22.90 -33.12 -40.48
CA SER A 722 -23.56 -34.35 -40.00
C SER A 722 -23.78 -35.35 -41.16
N ARG A 723 -24.20 -34.88 -42.33
CA ARG A 723 -24.33 -35.73 -43.53
C ARG A 723 -23.00 -36.32 -43.97
N HIS A 724 -21.92 -35.53 -43.98
CA HIS A 724 -20.58 -36.01 -44.32
C HIS A 724 -20.05 -37.03 -43.32
N SER A 725 -20.23 -36.82 -42.01
CA SER A 725 -19.85 -37.79 -40.98
C SER A 725 -20.61 -39.11 -41.15
N ASN A 726 -21.92 -39.06 -41.44
CA ASN A 726 -22.73 -40.25 -41.72
C ASN A 726 -22.28 -40.96 -43.00
N TYR A 727 -21.97 -40.23 -44.06
CA TYR A 727 -21.44 -40.80 -45.30
C TYR A 727 -20.10 -41.50 -45.08
N ASN A 728 -19.17 -40.87 -44.36
CA ASN A 728 -17.86 -41.46 -44.04
C ASN A 728 -18.00 -42.71 -43.17
N LEU A 729 -18.90 -42.72 -42.19
CA LEU A 729 -19.20 -43.91 -41.39
C LEU A 729 -19.73 -45.07 -42.26
N VAL A 730 -20.58 -44.77 -43.24
CA VAL A 730 -21.09 -45.76 -44.20
C VAL A 730 -19.99 -46.26 -45.13
N VAL A 731 -19.11 -45.38 -45.63
CA VAL A 731 -17.96 -45.77 -46.47
C VAL A 731 -16.94 -46.60 -45.69
N ASP A 732 -16.66 -46.25 -44.44
CA ASP A 732 -15.79 -47.03 -43.55
C ASP A 732 -16.40 -48.39 -43.22
N ALA A 733 -17.72 -48.48 -43.04
CA ALA A 733 -18.42 -49.74 -42.85
C ALA A 733 -18.37 -50.63 -44.11
N LEU A 734 -18.59 -50.05 -45.29
CA LEU A 734 -18.56 -50.76 -46.58
C LEU A 734 -17.15 -51.21 -46.98
N SER A 735 -16.12 -50.41 -46.68
CA SER A 735 -14.72 -50.77 -46.94
C SER A 735 -14.22 -51.88 -46.00
N LYS A 736 -14.69 -51.90 -44.75
CA LYS A 736 -14.45 -53.01 -43.82
C LYS A 736 -15.14 -54.30 -44.27
N SER A 737 -16.38 -54.23 -44.76
CA SER A 737 -17.08 -55.42 -45.27
C SER A 737 -16.47 -55.96 -46.58
N SER A 738 -15.90 -55.12 -47.44
CA SER A 738 -15.23 -55.57 -48.67
C SER A 738 -13.86 -56.23 -48.44
N ASN A 739 -13.22 -55.99 -47.30
CA ASN A 739 -11.95 -56.64 -46.96
C ASN A 739 -12.14 -58.05 -46.37
N ASP A 740 -13.27 -58.31 -45.70
CA ASP A 740 -13.57 -59.66 -45.18
C ASP A 740 -13.89 -60.67 -46.31
N ASP A 741 -14.50 -60.25 -47.41
CA ASP A 741 -14.82 -61.11 -48.58
C ASP A 741 -13.60 -61.48 -49.45
N SER A 742 -12.41 -60.94 -49.16
CA SER A 742 -11.15 -61.29 -49.87
C SER A 742 -10.29 -62.32 -49.13
N SER A 743 -10.82 -62.92 -48.05
CA SER A 743 -10.13 -63.89 -47.19
C SER A 743 -10.78 -65.27 -47.10
N VAL A 744 -11.56 -65.68 -48.11
CA VAL A 744 -12.11 -67.04 -48.24
C VAL A 744 -11.69 -67.71 -49.55
#